data_AF-A0A2H5WKC9-F1
#
_entry.id   AF-A0A2H5WKC9-F1
#
_cell.length_a   1.000
_cell.length_b   1.000
_cell.length_c   1.000
_cell.angle_alpha   90.00
_cell.angle_beta   90.00
_cell.angle_gamma   90.00
#
_symmetry.space_group_name_H-M   'P 1'
#
loop_
_entity.id
_entity.type
_entity.pdbx_description
1 polymer ?
#
loop_
_entity_poly.entity_id
_entity_poly.type
_entity_poly.pdbx_seq_one_letter_code
_entity_poly.pdbx_strand_id
1 'polypeptide(L)'
;MRKWESVCHIVAFLLSLMTHGMVLAQPPLSEPVPLPGDLLRAPSAGNQSTAQIAAGGNGYLAVWTDTRSVFATMAETFAGGPFTEPGLGTMRDIYTALLDSEGNLVRAFPVATTGIDYDQHLPAVAWNGQHWLVCWLSVQQDNRFLTEIIGVRIAPDGTVVDTTPIRIQRGMDTALHPLGVASDGANWLVVWFDYISGTPTVLGRRVAPDGTLLDATPRTLLSGLVTYSTRVAYSSGVYLIVASDNTIVRAVRVSPQMSMLGTLTLSTAGSHPSVGASDSGFYVTYSASSGGLRGVRISPTGQVLDAGGGILIASDATDQEWATVCFDGANWVVGYIVRTLFPRQDTFQVRRVSPAGVLQDATPIPIASAQTGMEPASCPRVGSNGAILVWTRALYLVPVGNTGTTLRDLSLEMFSLSGGGVSSALGFVDSSAPRHAHPRIASGANQALIVYESQTGFGARILAQRLDTRGRVLDSEPIEIAGATPGQGWPAAAWNGQEWLIVWQTPPFDSVGNSQVVGRRMASDGTLIDSAPLPLMTGFTPTVAALANGVFLVVAAYRQSTQIQYLRGVRFSADGNLLDTTPIQVGYGPQSVFESVPDAGSFGGRWLVVWQANLTHDNPSSHAIGALIEPTGSVVARFQINPTTNLLRFRTPKVCIRDANTALVVWNYTFLDSSLRNNNAIGGRLVRSDGTFASTPLNFVSIPAANRVFLPQAAWDGAQFWVAWLDHRAEEYPAQQKGNISAMRVASDGSVIDTGGFAIASTPAPEDFPAVATVGTRTLFAYTSMLHEPPYLTPRIMLRITPPPVLGDVNGDGCVDDSDLLAVLFAFGGSGGAEDLNGDGAVDDADLLIVLFNFGNGC
;
A
#
# COMPACT_ATOMS: atom_id res chain seq x y z
N MET A 1 -11.99 -50.54 -43.68
CA MET A 1 -11.31 -49.32 -43.22
C MET A 1 -12.27 -48.22 -42.74
N ARG A 2 -13.39 -47.91 -43.42
CA ARG A 2 -14.34 -46.86 -42.94
C ARG A 2 -15.22 -47.18 -41.72
N LYS A 3 -15.25 -48.43 -41.21
CA LYS A 3 -16.01 -48.79 -39.99
C LYS A 3 -15.18 -48.71 -38.69
N TRP A 4 -13.87 -48.51 -38.78
CA TRP A 4 -12.99 -48.42 -37.59
C TRP A 4 -12.74 -46.96 -37.16
N GLU A 5 -12.83 -45.99 -38.09
CA GLU A 5 -12.67 -44.56 -37.76
C GLU A 5 -13.83 -44.01 -36.92
N SER A 6 -15.07 -44.47 -37.13
CA SER A 6 -16.23 -44.01 -36.36
C SER A 6 -16.21 -44.50 -34.91
N VAL A 7 -15.63 -45.68 -34.64
CA VAL A 7 -15.49 -46.21 -33.27
C VAL A 7 -14.38 -45.47 -32.51
N CYS A 8 -13.27 -45.12 -33.17
CA CYS A 8 -12.21 -44.31 -32.56
C CYS A 8 -12.65 -42.88 -32.22
N HIS A 9 -13.54 -42.26 -33.01
CA HIS A 9 -14.06 -40.93 -32.69
C HIS A 9 -15.09 -40.95 -31.55
N ILE A 10 -15.92 -42.00 -31.45
CA ILE A 10 -16.87 -42.15 -30.34
C ILE A 10 -16.13 -42.48 -29.03
N VAL A 11 -15.07 -43.30 -29.08
CA VAL A 11 -14.22 -43.58 -27.92
C VAL A 11 -13.39 -42.35 -27.52
N ALA A 12 -12.87 -41.55 -28.47
CA ALA A 12 -12.18 -40.30 -28.16
C ALA A 12 -13.12 -39.21 -27.60
N PHE A 13 -14.37 -39.14 -28.06
CA PHE A 13 -15.38 -38.19 -27.55
C PHE A 13 -15.93 -38.62 -26.17
N LEU A 14 -16.08 -39.93 -25.92
CA LEU A 14 -16.42 -40.46 -24.60
C LEU A 14 -15.26 -40.36 -23.61
N LEU A 15 -14.00 -40.50 -24.06
CA LEU A 15 -12.82 -40.22 -23.22
C LEU A 15 -12.66 -38.71 -22.92
N SER A 16 -13.05 -37.81 -23.82
CA SER A 16 -13.04 -36.37 -23.51
C SER A 16 -14.17 -35.94 -22.58
N LEU A 17 -15.27 -36.70 -22.51
CA LEU A 17 -16.33 -36.50 -21.50
C LEU A 17 -15.98 -37.11 -20.13
N MET A 18 -15.05 -38.08 -20.06
CA MET A 18 -14.59 -38.67 -18.80
C MET A 18 -13.40 -37.96 -18.15
N THR A 19 -12.76 -36.99 -18.83
CA THR A 19 -11.67 -36.17 -18.27
C THR A 19 -12.11 -34.79 -17.78
N HIS A 20 -13.35 -34.40 -18.03
CA HIS A 20 -13.97 -33.29 -17.31
C HIS A 20 -14.53 -33.87 -16.02
N GLY A 21 -13.67 -33.95 -14.98
CA GLY A 21 -14.18 -34.05 -13.62
C GLY A 21 -15.30 -33.03 -13.46
N MET A 22 -16.45 -33.44 -12.92
CA MET A 22 -17.57 -32.54 -12.66
C MET A 22 -17.00 -31.31 -11.95
N VAL A 23 -16.91 -30.18 -12.65
CA VAL A 23 -16.66 -28.90 -12.02
C VAL A 23 -17.91 -28.68 -11.19
N LEU A 24 -17.83 -28.99 -9.89
CA LEU A 24 -18.88 -28.59 -8.97
C LEU A 24 -19.03 -27.08 -9.12
N ALA A 25 -20.27 -26.61 -9.21
CA ALA A 25 -20.53 -25.18 -9.25
C ALA A 25 -19.82 -24.51 -8.06
N GLN A 26 -19.22 -23.34 -8.32
CA GLN A 26 -18.61 -22.52 -7.28
C GLN A 26 -19.60 -22.39 -6.11
N PRO A 27 -19.15 -22.57 -4.86
CA PRO A 27 -20.02 -22.39 -3.71
C PRO A 27 -20.59 -20.96 -3.71
N PRO A 28 -21.86 -20.77 -3.32
CA PRO A 28 -22.44 -19.44 -3.26
C PRO A 28 -21.66 -18.59 -2.24
N LEU A 29 -21.25 -17.38 -2.66
CA LEU A 29 -20.52 -16.42 -1.84
C LEU A 29 -21.40 -15.20 -1.60
N SER A 30 -21.31 -14.62 -0.42
CA SER A 30 -21.87 -13.29 -0.19
C SER A 30 -21.19 -12.24 -1.08
N GLU A 31 -21.87 -11.12 -1.26
CA GLU A 31 -21.21 -9.91 -1.75
C GLU A 31 -20.05 -9.53 -0.78
N PRO A 32 -18.97 -8.91 -1.30
CA PRO A 32 -17.88 -8.44 -0.48
C PRO A 32 -18.34 -7.20 0.30
N VAL A 33 -18.18 -7.23 1.62
CA VAL A 33 -18.53 -6.10 2.49
C VAL A 33 -17.29 -5.61 3.23
N PRO A 34 -16.97 -4.31 3.21
CA PRO A 34 -15.87 -3.79 4.03
C PRO A 34 -16.21 -3.87 5.51
N LEU A 35 -15.23 -4.10 6.38
CA LEU A 35 -15.45 -3.99 7.82
C LEU A 35 -15.89 -2.56 8.20
N PRO A 36 -16.86 -2.41 9.13
CA PRO A 36 -17.43 -1.12 9.49
C PRO A 36 -16.45 -0.25 10.31
N GLY A 37 -16.82 1.02 10.49
CA GLY A 37 -16.10 1.95 11.35
C GLY A 37 -14.70 2.33 10.87
N ASP A 38 -13.92 2.89 11.78
CA ASP A 38 -12.53 3.32 11.56
C ASP A 38 -12.37 4.28 10.36
N LEU A 39 -13.11 5.40 10.40
CA LEU A 39 -13.19 6.39 9.31
C LEU A 39 -12.52 7.73 9.63
N LEU A 40 -11.91 7.87 10.82
CA LEU A 40 -11.27 9.13 11.22
C LEU A 40 -10.06 9.42 10.33
N ARG A 41 -10.16 10.48 9.53
CA ARG A 41 -9.10 10.85 8.58
C ARG A 41 -7.83 11.32 9.29
N ALA A 42 -6.70 10.86 8.77
CA ALA A 42 -5.35 11.23 9.19
C ALA A 42 -4.44 11.25 7.95
N PRO A 43 -3.16 11.70 8.06
CA PRO A 43 -2.20 11.54 6.96
C PRO A 43 -2.18 10.09 6.48
N SER A 44 -2.10 9.89 5.17
CA SER A 44 -2.20 8.56 4.59
C SER A 44 -0.97 7.72 4.95
N ALA A 45 -1.16 6.43 5.18
CA ALA A 45 -0.05 5.51 5.38
C ALA A 45 0.83 5.40 4.12
N GLY A 46 2.14 5.24 4.32
CA GLY A 46 3.12 5.21 3.24
C GLY A 46 3.68 6.60 2.91
N ASN A 47 4.55 6.67 1.90
CA ASN A 47 5.21 7.90 1.48
C ASN A 47 4.37 8.67 0.47
N GLN A 48 4.20 9.97 0.72
CA GLN A 48 3.73 10.97 -0.22
C GLN A 48 4.87 11.94 -0.51
N SER A 49 5.13 12.23 -1.79
CA SER A 49 6.31 13.00 -2.21
C SER A 49 6.11 13.72 -3.53
N THR A 50 7.04 14.59 -3.92
CA THR A 50 7.09 15.30 -5.20
C THR A 50 5.83 16.14 -5.47
N ALA A 51 5.29 16.76 -4.43
CA ALA A 51 4.07 17.55 -4.54
C ALA A 51 4.26 18.72 -5.52
N GLN A 52 3.24 19.00 -6.33
CA GLN A 52 3.11 20.21 -7.14
C GLN A 52 1.71 20.79 -6.90
N ILE A 53 1.57 22.11 -7.07
CA ILE A 53 0.29 22.80 -6.87
C ILE A 53 0.12 23.91 -7.90
N ALA A 54 -1.08 24.02 -8.48
CA ALA A 54 -1.43 25.08 -9.42
C ALA A 54 -2.81 25.68 -9.11
N ALA A 55 -2.91 27.00 -9.20
CA ALA A 55 -4.15 27.73 -9.12
C ALA A 55 -4.92 27.60 -10.44
N GLY A 56 -6.24 27.49 -10.36
CA GLY A 56 -7.12 27.37 -11.51
C GLY A 56 -8.60 27.39 -11.09
N GLY A 57 -9.49 27.75 -12.03
CA GLY A 57 -10.89 28.00 -11.69
C GLY A 57 -11.02 29.00 -10.52
N ASN A 58 -11.66 28.57 -9.44
CA ASN A 58 -11.82 29.36 -8.20
C ASN A 58 -10.95 28.85 -7.03
N GLY A 59 -9.96 27.97 -7.28
CA GLY A 59 -9.18 27.35 -6.21
C GLY A 59 -7.86 26.76 -6.71
N TYR A 60 -7.54 25.56 -6.24
CA TYR A 60 -6.25 24.91 -6.52
C TYR A 60 -6.40 23.43 -6.80
N LEU A 61 -5.41 22.89 -7.51
CA LEU A 61 -5.18 21.47 -7.62
C LEU A 61 -3.76 21.15 -7.11
N ALA A 62 -3.69 20.38 -6.03
CA ALA A 62 -2.45 19.78 -5.55
C ALA A 62 -2.33 18.35 -6.10
N VAL A 63 -1.14 17.98 -6.56
CA VAL A 63 -0.84 16.68 -7.18
C VAL A 63 0.44 16.11 -6.58
N TRP A 64 0.54 14.80 -6.37
CA TRP A 64 1.74 14.19 -5.79
C TRP A 64 1.90 12.71 -6.16
N THR A 65 3.10 12.20 -5.91
CA THR A 65 3.43 10.78 -6.00
C THR A 65 3.12 10.10 -4.67
N ASP A 66 2.35 9.01 -4.70
CA ASP A 66 1.72 8.39 -3.54
C ASP A 66 1.98 6.88 -3.48
N THR A 67 2.23 6.33 -2.29
CA THR A 67 2.44 4.88 -2.09
C THR A 67 1.38 4.19 -1.24
N ARG A 68 0.21 4.80 -1.01
CA ARG A 68 -0.84 4.24 -0.14
C ARG A 68 -1.44 2.95 -0.71
N SER A 69 -1.38 2.78 -2.03
CA SER A 69 -1.81 1.59 -2.77
C SER A 69 -0.77 0.46 -2.75
N VAL A 70 0.40 0.64 -2.12
CA VAL A 70 1.46 -0.39 -2.07
C VAL A 70 1.18 -1.42 -1.00
N PHE A 71 0.86 -2.66 -1.37
CA PHE A 71 0.67 -3.77 -0.44
C PHE A 71 2.01 -4.35 0.03
N ALA A 72 2.13 -4.66 1.33
CA ALA A 72 3.42 -5.04 1.91
C ALA A 72 3.97 -6.37 1.38
N THR A 73 3.19 -7.28 0.79
CA THR A 73 3.79 -8.44 0.09
C THR A 73 4.60 -8.06 -1.14
N MET A 74 4.35 -6.89 -1.73
CA MET A 74 5.19 -6.31 -2.78
C MET A 74 6.50 -5.73 -2.24
N ALA A 75 6.62 -5.52 -0.92
CA ALA A 75 7.78 -4.90 -0.28
C ALA A 75 8.55 -5.84 0.68
N GLU A 76 7.87 -6.73 1.41
CA GLU A 76 8.41 -7.56 2.49
C GLU A 76 8.80 -8.97 2.05
N THR A 77 8.26 -9.47 0.93
CA THR A 77 8.83 -10.66 0.25
C THR A 77 10.26 -10.40 -0.26
N PHE A 78 10.71 -9.14 -0.18
CA PHE A 78 11.93 -8.58 -0.78
C PHE A 78 12.95 -8.06 0.22
N ALA A 79 12.74 -8.25 1.53
CA ALA A 79 13.78 -8.04 2.54
C ALA A 79 14.84 -9.17 2.48
N GLY A 80 15.64 -9.21 1.41
CA GLY A 80 16.86 -10.03 1.32
C GLY A 80 17.14 -10.83 0.03
N GLY A 81 16.50 -10.54 -1.12
CA GLY A 81 16.77 -11.25 -2.39
C GLY A 81 16.83 -10.33 -3.62
N PRO A 82 17.43 -10.77 -4.75
CA PRO A 82 17.97 -9.92 -5.84
C PRO A 82 16.93 -9.25 -6.76
N PHE A 83 15.72 -8.98 -6.29
CA PHE A 83 14.59 -8.54 -7.12
C PHE A 83 14.15 -7.11 -6.81
N THR A 84 15.13 -6.20 -6.73
CA THR A 84 14.95 -4.74 -6.75
C THR A 84 14.73 -4.22 -8.18
N GLU A 85 14.13 -5.00 -9.08
CA GLU A 85 13.99 -4.58 -10.48
C GLU A 85 12.69 -3.79 -10.74
N PRO A 86 12.75 -2.73 -11.56
CA PRO A 86 11.58 -1.98 -12.03
C PRO A 86 10.53 -2.88 -12.71
N GLY A 87 9.24 -2.60 -12.47
CA GLY A 87 8.11 -3.25 -13.15
C GLY A 87 7.29 -4.25 -12.33
N LEU A 88 7.16 -4.07 -11.01
CA LEU A 88 6.06 -4.63 -10.22
C LEU A 88 5.07 -3.48 -9.94
N GLY A 89 3.79 -3.69 -10.21
CA GLY A 89 2.78 -2.62 -10.25
C GLY A 89 2.57 -1.77 -9.00
N THR A 90 1.96 -0.59 -9.23
CA THR A 90 1.64 0.55 -8.32
C THR A 90 2.58 0.82 -7.14
N MET A 91 3.88 0.57 -7.28
CA MET A 91 4.84 1.02 -6.27
C MET A 91 4.68 2.52 -5.96
N ARG A 92 4.20 3.31 -6.93
CA ARG A 92 3.78 4.70 -6.77
C ARG A 92 2.64 5.03 -7.74
N ASP A 93 1.70 5.86 -7.30
CA ASP A 93 0.56 6.39 -8.07
C ASP A 93 0.49 7.91 -8.02
N ILE A 94 -0.24 8.54 -8.95
CA ILE A 94 -0.52 9.98 -8.89
C ILE A 94 -1.86 10.26 -8.21
N TYR A 95 -1.79 10.95 -7.08
CA TYR A 95 -2.96 11.42 -6.33
C TYR A 95 -3.13 12.92 -6.41
N THR A 96 -4.37 13.35 -6.20
CA THR A 96 -4.76 14.76 -6.24
C THR A 96 -5.70 15.17 -5.14
N ALA A 97 -5.65 16.46 -4.83
CA ALA A 97 -6.56 17.16 -3.96
C ALA A 97 -7.04 18.44 -4.65
N LEU A 98 -8.36 18.54 -4.84
CA LEU A 98 -9.03 19.78 -5.20
C LEU A 98 -9.25 20.61 -3.93
N LEU A 99 -8.86 21.88 -4.00
CA LEU A 99 -8.92 22.81 -2.89
C LEU A 99 -9.72 24.05 -3.28
N ASP A 100 -10.43 24.64 -2.32
CA ASP A 100 -11.15 25.91 -2.51
C ASP A 100 -10.19 27.12 -2.55
N SER A 101 -10.73 28.33 -2.69
CA SER A 101 -9.97 29.60 -2.72
C SER A 101 -9.17 29.88 -1.43
N GLU A 102 -9.55 29.26 -0.34
CA GLU A 102 -8.92 29.37 0.97
C GLU A 102 -7.85 28.28 1.18
N GLY A 103 -7.79 27.29 0.28
CA GLY A 103 -6.89 26.14 0.35
C GLY A 103 -7.44 24.97 1.16
N ASN A 104 -8.72 24.98 1.55
CA ASN A 104 -9.33 23.86 2.25
C ASN A 104 -9.57 22.69 1.29
N LEU A 105 -9.41 21.46 1.78
CA LEU A 105 -9.66 20.25 1.02
C LEU A 105 -11.16 20.11 0.68
N VAL A 106 -11.49 20.20 -0.61
CA VAL A 106 -12.83 19.92 -1.14
C VAL A 106 -12.98 18.42 -1.38
N ARG A 107 -12.01 17.82 -2.09
CA ARG A 107 -12.02 16.40 -2.44
C ARG A 107 -10.61 15.92 -2.77
N ALA A 108 -10.28 14.68 -2.40
CA ALA A 108 -9.12 13.96 -2.90
C ALA A 108 -9.54 12.79 -3.80
N PHE A 109 -8.70 12.45 -4.78
CA PHE A 109 -8.92 11.33 -5.70
C PHE A 109 -7.61 10.94 -6.43
N PRO A 110 -7.45 9.66 -6.82
CA PRO A 110 -6.39 9.24 -7.73
C PRO A 110 -6.65 9.77 -9.15
N VAL A 111 -5.61 10.21 -9.86
CA VAL A 111 -5.71 10.74 -11.23
C VAL A 111 -5.85 9.60 -12.25
N ALA A 112 -5.15 8.50 -12.01
CA ALA A 112 -5.18 7.33 -12.87
C ALA A 112 -6.21 6.33 -12.36
N THR A 113 -7.36 6.22 -13.04
CA THR A 113 -8.35 5.15 -12.79
C THR A 113 -8.70 4.37 -14.07
N THR A 114 -7.87 4.46 -15.11
CA THR A 114 -8.05 3.70 -16.36
C THR A 114 -6.81 2.89 -16.70
N GLY A 115 -6.56 1.80 -15.97
CA GLY A 115 -5.74 0.66 -16.45
C GLY A 115 -4.29 0.94 -16.88
N ILE A 116 -3.62 1.97 -16.31
CA ILE A 116 -2.17 2.13 -16.51
C ILE A 116 -1.46 1.46 -15.33
N ASP A 117 -1.08 0.22 -15.61
CA ASP A 117 -0.72 -0.83 -14.68
C ASP A 117 0.75 -0.77 -14.21
N TYR A 118 1.35 0.41 -13.98
CA TYR A 118 2.77 0.51 -13.61
C TYR A 118 3.12 1.74 -12.77
N ASP A 119 4.33 1.74 -12.19
CA ASP A 119 4.94 2.81 -11.41
C ASP A 119 4.79 4.20 -12.04
N GLN A 120 4.13 5.12 -11.31
CA GLN A 120 3.84 6.48 -11.72
C GLN A 120 4.47 7.48 -10.76
N HIS A 121 5.16 8.50 -11.27
CA HIS A 121 5.87 9.46 -10.41
C HIS A 121 6.17 10.79 -11.10
N LEU A 122 6.65 11.75 -10.32
CA LEU A 122 7.06 13.10 -10.76
C LEU A 122 5.93 13.85 -11.49
N PRO A 123 4.78 14.06 -10.86
CA PRO A 123 3.70 14.80 -11.50
C PRO A 123 4.06 16.29 -11.67
N ALA A 124 3.48 16.92 -12.68
CA ALA A 124 3.46 18.36 -12.86
C ALA A 124 2.05 18.81 -13.28
N VAL A 125 1.69 20.04 -12.92
CA VAL A 125 0.33 20.56 -13.13
C VAL A 125 0.34 22.02 -13.60
N ALA A 126 -0.51 22.37 -14.56
CA ALA A 126 -0.77 23.76 -14.94
C ALA A 126 -2.20 23.99 -15.44
N TRP A 127 -2.76 25.16 -15.11
CA TRP A 127 -4.07 25.61 -15.56
C TRP A 127 -4.00 26.37 -16.89
N ASN A 128 -4.92 26.12 -17.83
CA ASN A 128 -4.99 26.88 -19.09
C ASN A 128 -6.12 27.90 -19.20
N GLY A 129 -6.92 28.10 -18.14
CA GLY A 129 -8.14 28.90 -18.20
C GLY A 129 -9.43 28.07 -18.22
N GLN A 130 -9.35 26.79 -18.57
CA GLN A 130 -10.50 25.88 -18.65
C GLN A 130 -10.29 24.54 -17.92
N HIS A 131 -9.09 23.96 -18.00
CA HIS A 131 -8.72 22.72 -17.34
C HIS A 131 -7.33 22.83 -16.71
N TRP A 132 -7.05 21.99 -15.72
CA TRP A 132 -5.69 21.66 -15.35
C TRP A 132 -5.22 20.54 -16.28
N LEU A 133 -3.99 20.61 -16.77
CA LEU A 133 -3.29 19.45 -17.31
C LEU A 133 -2.37 18.91 -16.22
N VAL A 134 -2.61 17.66 -15.80
CA VAL A 134 -1.71 16.91 -14.92
C VAL A 134 -0.94 15.94 -15.80
N CYS A 135 0.39 15.95 -15.72
CA CYS A 135 1.27 15.05 -16.46
C CYS A 135 2.32 14.42 -15.56
N TRP A 136 2.71 13.19 -15.83
CA TRP A 136 3.62 12.40 -14.98
C TRP A 136 4.42 11.40 -15.81
N LEU A 137 5.46 10.82 -15.20
CA LEU A 137 6.16 9.68 -15.76
C LEU A 137 5.42 8.39 -15.40
N SER A 138 5.27 7.51 -16.38
CA SER A 138 4.80 6.15 -16.19
C SER A 138 5.73 5.19 -16.89
N VAL A 139 5.93 4.00 -16.34
CA VAL A 139 6.51 2.89 -17.11
C VAL A 139 5.55 2.50 -18.24
N GLN A 140 6.09 2.10 -19.39
CA GLN A 140 5.28 1.71 -20.55
C GLN A 140 4.67 0.33 -20.41
N GLN A 141 3.40 0.23 -20.77
CA GLN A 141 2.62 -1.00 -20.64
C GLN A 141 3.13 -2.16 -21.50
N ASP A 142 3.56 -1.89 -22.72
CA ASP A 142 4.08 -2.93 -23.61
C ASP A 142 5.60 -3.15 -23.49
N ASN A 143 6.30 -2.30 -22.73
CA ASN A 143 7.75 -2.46 -22.50
C ASN A 143 8.19 -1.81 -21.19
N ARG A 144 8.27 -2.62 -20.12
CA ARG A 144 8.66 -2.19 -18.78
C ARG A 144 10.07 -1.57 -18.64
N PHE A 145 10.92 -1.74 -19.64
CA PHE A 145 12.26 -1.16 -19.66
C PHE A 145 12.28 0.25 -20.27
N LEU A 146 11.11 0.79 -20.57
CA LEU A 146 10.95 2.13 -21.10
C LEU A 146 9.93 2.91 -20.28
N THR A 147 10.12 4.23 -20.23
CA THR A 147 9.22 5.19 -19.60
C THR A 147 8.47 5.98 -20.67
N GLU A 148 7.36 6.57 -20.28
CA GLU A 148 6.55 7.50 -21.06
C GLU A 148 6.12 8.70 -20.20
N ILE A 149 5.82 9.82 -20.87
CA ILE A 149 5.12 10.95 -20.25
C ILE A 149 3.68 10.88 -20.71
N ILE A 150 2.78 10.80 -19.74
CA ILE A 150 1.33 10.80 -19.95
C ILE A 150 0.70 11.93 -19.17
N GLY A 151 -0.53 12.29 -19.52
CA GLY A 151 -1.29 13.26 -18.77
C GLY A 151 -2.80 13.17 -19.00
N VAL A 152 -3.55 13.84 -18.14
CA VAL A 152 -5.00 14.01 -18.25
C VAL A 152 -5.40 15.43 -17.92
N ARG A 153 -6.52 15.86 -18.48
CA ARG A 153 -7.19 17.11 -18.16
C ARG A 153 -8.14 16.91 -17.00
N ILE A 154 -8.13 17.86 -16.06
CA ILE A 154 -9.01 17.90 -14.91
C ILE A 154 -9.82 19.20 -14.98
N ALA A 155 -11.14 19.08 -14.90
CA ALA A 155 -12.08 20.21 -14.89
C ALA A 155 -12.09 20.95 -13.53
N PRO A 156 -12.61 22.20 -13.46
CA PRO A 156 -12.69 23.00 -12.23
C PRO A 156 -13.27 22.28 -11.01
N ASP A 157 -14.17 21.33 -11.24
CA ASP A 157 -14.88 20.54 -10.22
C ASP A 157 -14.11 19.28 -9.79
N GLY A 158 -12.91 19.05 -10.33
CA GLY A 158 -12.09 17.88 -10.08
C GLY A 158 -12.42 16.68 -10.97
N THR A 159 -13.33 16.82 -11.94
CA THR A 159 -13.64 15.71 -12.87
C THR A 159 -12.48 15.47 -13.84
N VAL A 160 -11.97 14.23 -13.91
CA VAL A 160 -11.01 13.80 -14.93
C VAL A 160 -11.72 13.69 -16.27
N VAL A 161 -11.34 14.51 -17.24
CA VAL A 161 -12.02 14.64 -18.54
C VAL A 161 -11.56 13.58 -19.54
N ASP A 162 -10.29 13.15 -19.43
CA ASP A 162 -9.70 12.18 -20.34
C ASP A 162 -9.87 10.75 -19.81
N THR A 163 -10.77 9.98 -20.42
CA THR A 163 -10.94 8.54 -20.14
C THR A 163 -9.82 7.68 -20.73
N THR A 164 -8.96 8.26 -21.55
CA THR A 164 -7.72 7.65 -22.06
C THR A 164 -6.62 8.69 -21.93
N PRO A 165 -5.55 8.43 -21.17
CA PRO A 165 -4.50 9.41 -20.95
C PRO A 165 -3.83 9.87 -22.24
N ILE A 166 -3.54 11.16 -22.31
CA ILE A 166 -2.83 11.81 -23.40
C ILE A 166 -1.38 11.36 -23.35
N ARG A 167 -0.93 10.62 -24.37
CA ARG A 167 0.43 10.11 -24.45
C ARG A 167 1.38 11.15 -25.05
N ILE A 168 1.99 11.95 -24.19
CA ILE A 168 2.83 13.10 -24.57
C ILE A 168 4.17 12.65 -25.16
N GLN A 169 4.84 11.67 -24.57
CA GLN A 169 6.11 11.15 -25.08
C GLN A 169 6.24 9.65 -24.78
N ARG A 170 6.79 8.89 -25.73
CA ARG A 170 6.99 7.45 -25.65
C ARG A 170 8.43 7.07 -25.98
N GLY A 171 8.89 5.95 -25.44
CA GLY A 171 10.13 5.29 -25.83
C GLY A 171 11.36 5.78 -25.08
N MET A 172 11.17 6.47 -23.95
CA MET A 172 12.29 6.96 -23.15
C MET A 172 12.87 5.83 -22.33
N ASP A 173 14.13 5.95 -21.92
CA ASP A 173 14.72 4.99 -21.01
C ASP A 173 14.09 5.09 -19.60
N THR A 174 14.56 4.28 -18.65
CA THR A 174 14.07 4.29 -17.26
C THR A 174 14.86 5.24 -16.37
N ALA A 175 15.62 6.19 -16.94
CA ALA A 175 16.31 7.18 -16.14
C ALA A 175 15.33 8.21 -15.57
N LEU A 176 15.84 9.08 -14.69
CA LEU A 176 15.07 10.20 -14.17
C LEU A 176 14.88 11.24 -15.27
N HIS A 177 13.62 11.54 -15.62
CA HIS A 177 13.26 12.55 -16.61
C HIS A 177 12.49 13.70 -15.95
N PRO A 178 13.16 14.66 -15.25
CA PRO A 178 12.48 15.82 -14.70
C PRO A 178 11.61 16.51 -15.74
N LEU A 179 10.33 16.71 -15.41
CA LEU A 179 9.36 17.34 -16.29
C LEU A 179 8.76 18.60 -15.67
N GLY A 180 8.22 19.47 -16.53
CA GLY A 180 7.50 20.66 -16.14
C GLY A 180 6.43 21.00 -17.15
N VAL A 181 5.38 21.68 -16.71
CA VAL A 181 4.28 22.11 -17.55
C VAL A 181 3.93 23.57 -17.25
N ALA A 182 3.65 24.35 -18.30
CA ALA A 182 3.13 25.69 -18.19
C ALA A 182 2.09 25.92 -19.28
N SER A 183 1.15 26.84 -19.05
CA SER A 183 0.15 27.22 -20.04
C SER A 183 0.35 28.65 -20.53
N ASP A 184 0.07 28.89 -21.81
CA ASP A 184 -0.04 30.23 -22.38
C ASP A 184 -1.46 30.82 -22.29
N GLY A 185 -2.38 30.13 -21.60
CA GLY A 185 -3.81 30.47 -21.53
C GLY A 185 -4.63 29.93 -22.72
N ALA A 186 -3.99 29.27 -23.69
CA ALA A 186 -4.65 28.61 -24.81
C ALA A 186 -4.19 27.16 -24.99
N ASN A 187 -2.95 26.81 -24.70
CA ASN A 187 -2.34 25.50 -24.83
C ASN A 187 -1.40 25.27 -23.63
N TRP A 188 -0.97 24.03 -23.45
CA TRP A 188 0.11 23.69 -22.53
C TRP A 188 1.39 23.41 -23.30
N LEU A 189 2.53 23.78 -22.72
CA LEU A 189 3.84 23.30 -23.11
C LEU A 189 4.34 22.36 -22.02
N VAL A 190 4.55 21.09 -22.38
CA VAL A 190 5.20 20.09 -21.52
C VAL A 190 6.66 20.02 -21.92
N VAL A 191 7.57 20.14 -20.96
CA VAL A 191 9.02 20.06 -21.16
C VAL A 191 9.62 18.97 -20.30
N TRP A 192 10.65 18.30 -20.80
CA TRP A 192 11.35 17.25 -20.07
C TRP A 192 12.80 17.12 -20.49
N PHE A 193 13.56 16.43 -19.67
CA PHE A 193 14.93 16.04 -19.94
C PHE A 193 15.01 14.63 -20.51
N ASP A 194 15.85 14.42 -21.54
CA ASP A 194 16.11 13.10 -22.13
C ASP A 194 17.54 13.01 -22.73
N TYR A 195 18.00 11.80 -23.00
CA TYR A 195 19.26 11.52 -23.70
C TYR A 195 19.01 11.20 -25.18
N ILE A 196 19.26 12.17 -26.06
CA ILE A 196 19.14 11.98 -27.51
C ILE A 196 20.50 11.61 -28.09
N SER A 197 20.66 10.34 -28.49
CA SER A 197 21.93 9.79 -29.02
C SER A 197 23.12 10.04 -28.07
N GLY A 198 22.89 9.87 -26.76
CA GLY A 198 23.89 10.12 -25.72
C GLY A 198 24.09 11.60 -25.36
N THR A 199 23.37 12.52 -26.01
CA THR A 199 23.43 13.96 -25.71
C THR A 199 22.29 14.36 -24.77
N PRO A 200 22.60 14.93 -23.60
CA PRO A 200 21.60 15.43 -22.68
C PRO A 200 20.84 16.62 -23.30
N THR A 201 19.52 16.50 -23.38
CA THR A 201 18.66 17.36 -24.18
C THR A 201 17.38 17.71 -23.43
N VAL A 202 16.99 19.00 -23.45
CA VAL A 202 15.65 19.42 -23.01
C VAL A 202 14.75 19.48 -24.22
N LEU A 203 13.67 18.73 -24.16
CA LEU A 203 12.65 18.61 -25.19
C LEU A 203 11.36 19.29 -24.73
N GLY A 204 10.51 19.64 -25.69
CA GLY A 204 9.17 20.11 -25.40
C GLY A 204 8.14 19.71 -26.46
N ARG A 205 6.89 19.62 -26.04
CA ARG A 205 5.74 19.32 -26.90
C ARG A 205 4.51 20.06 -26.39
N ARG A 206 3.71 20.61 -27.31
CA ARG A 206 2.48 21.32 -26.96
C ARG A 206 1.26 20.41 -26.97
N VAL A 207 0.37 20.67 -26.01
CA VAL A 207 -0.93 20.01 -25.86
C VAL A 207 -2.02 21.08 -25.97
N ALA A 208 -2.99 20.88 -26.86
CA ALA A 208 -4.13 21.77 -27.04
C ALA A 208 -5.21 21.54 -25.97
N PRO A 209 -6.18 22.45 -25.77
CA PRO A 209 -7.27 22.32 -24.79
C PRO A 209 -8.10 21.05 -24.93
N ASP A 210 -8.21 20.52 -26.15
CA ASP A 210 -8.94 19.30 -26.47
C ASP A 210 -8.13 18.02 -26.22
N GLY A 211 -6.88 18.15 -25.78
CA GLY A 211 -5.95 17.04 -25.52
C GLY A 211 -5.08 16.63 -26.72
N THR A 212 -5.25 17.27 -27.88
CA THR A 212 -4.44 16.95 -29.07
C THR A 212 -3.00 17.45 -28.96
N LEU A 213 -2.05 16.67 -29.47
CA LEU A 213 -0.65 17.09 -29.56
C LEU A 213 -0.47 17.97 -30.80
N LEU A 214 -0.01 19.22 -30.60
CA LEU A 214 0.17 20.17 -31.70
C LEU A 214 1.47 19.97 -32.48
N ASP A 215 2.40 19.18 -31.94
CA ASP A 215 3.70 18.90 -32.54
C ASP A 215 3.87 17.39 -32.75
N ALA A 216 4.08 16.98 -34.01
CA ALA A 216 4.20 15.58 -34.39
C ALA A 216 5.39 14.86 -33.74
N THR A 217 6.46 15.60 -33.47
CA THR A 217 7.67 15.13 -32.76
C THR A 217 8.06 16.16 -31.69
N PRO A 218 8.76 15.77 -30.61
CA PRO A 218 9.24 16.75 -29.64
C PRO A 218 10.21 17.72 -30.30
N ARG A 219 10.22 18.96 -29.85
CA ARG A 219 11.20 19.95 -30.29
C ARG A 219 12.34 20.03 -29.28
N THR A 220 13.58 20.04 -29.80
CA THR A 220 14.76 20.37 -28.99
C THR A 220 14.74 21.85 -28.61
N LEU A 221 14.71 22.12 -27.30
CA LEU A 221 14.72 23.47 -26.73
C LEU A 221 16.11 23.83 -26.20
N LEU A 222 16.85 22.84 -25.68
CA LEU A 222 18.22 23.01 -25.19
C LEU A 222 19.00 21.71 -25.38
N SER A 223 20.30 21.80 -25.67
CA SER A 223 21.18 20.64 -25.88
C SER A 223 22.54 20.85 -25.19
N GLY A 224 23.15 19.76 -24.73
CA GLY A 224 24.52 19.75 -24.19
C GLY A 224 24.65 20.15 -22.72
N LEU A 225 23.58 20.01 -21.93
CA LEU A 225 23.55 20.24 -20.49
C LEU A 225 22.90 19.04 -19.80
N VAL A 226 23.67 18.26 -19.03
CA VAL A 226 23.16 17.10 -18.25
C VAL A 226 22.26 17.60 -17.15
N THR A 227 20.95 17.72 -17.37
CA THR A 227 20.09 18.37 -16.37
C THR A 227 19.34 17.43 -15.45
N TYR A 228 19.46 17.68 -14.15
CA TYR A 228 18.67 17.02 -13.10
C TYR A 228 17.44 17.85 -12.68
N SER A 229 17.18 18.97 -13.35
CA SER A 229 16.10 19.90 -13.01
C SER A 229 15.69 20.73 -14.21
N THR A 230 14.49 20.49 -14.72
CA THR A 230 13.85 21.36 -15.73
C THR A 230 12.57 21.95 -15.13
N ARG A 231 12.39 23.27 -15.28
CA ARG A 231 11.15 23.98 -14.91
C ARG A 231 10.77 24.94 -16.02
N VAL A 232 9.47 25.24 -16.13
CA VAL A 232 8.94 26.14 -17.15
C VAL A 232 7.88 27.04 -16.53
N ALA A 233 7.88 28.31 -16.95
CA ALA A 233 6.80 29.24 -16.66
C ALA A 233 6.46 30.04 -17.93
N TYR A 234 5.25 30.60 -17.96
CA TYR A 234 4.80 31.44 -19.06
C TYR A 234 4.49 32.85 -18.57
N SER A 235 4.93 33.86 -19.31
CA SER A 235 4.51 35.25 -19.11
C SER A 235 4.61 36.00 -20.42
N SER A 236 3.62 36.87 -20.68
CA SER A 236 3.71 37.92 -21.70
C SER A 236 4.13 37.41 -23.09
N GLY A 237 3.53 36.32 -23.56
CA GLY A 237 3.83 35.76 -24.89
C GLY A 237 5.10 34.90 -24.95
N VAL A 238 5.71 34.53 -23.82
CA VAL A 238 6.97 33.80 -23.78
C VAL A 238 6.92 32.66 -22.76
N TYR A 239 7.39 31.49 -23.15
CA TYR A 239 7.81 30.44 -22.22
C TYR A 239 9.27 30.64 -21.83
N LEU A 240 9.55 30.61 -20.53
CA LEU A 240 10.91 30.56 -20.01
C LEU A 240 11.17 29.16 -19.42
N ILE A 241 12.05 28.40 -20.07
CA ILE A 241 12.49 27.09 -19.61
C ILE A 241 13.82 27.28 -18.90
N VAL A 242 13.93 26.83 -17.65
CA VAL A 242 15.19 26.84 -16.89
C VAL A 242 15.70 25.43 -16.68
N ALA A 243 17.01 25.25 -16.86
CA ALA A 243 17.68 23.98 -16.69
C ALA A 243 19.09 24.19 -16.12
N SER A 244 19.60 23.17 -15.44
CA SER A 244 20.97 23.20 -14.92
C SER A 244 21.64 21.84 -14.97
N ASP A 245 22.94 21.83 -15.26
CA ASP A 245 23.80 20.64 -15.19
C ASP A 245 24.55 20.45 -13.87
N ASN A 246 23.99 21.03 -12.79
CA ASN A 246 24.61 21.19 -11.47
C ASN A 246 25.84 22.12 -11.44
N THR A 247 26.22 22.71 -12.58
CA THR A 247 27.29 23.71 -12.64
C THR A 247 26.83 24.99 -13.32
N ILE A 248 26.09 24.90 -14.41
CA ILE A 248 25.60 26.03 -15.18
C ILE A 248 24.09 26.07 -15.04
N VAL A 249 23.54 27.27 -14.80
CA VAL A 249 22.10 27.53 -14.86
C VAL A 249 21.82 28.30 -16.14
N ARG A 250 20.99 27.72 -17.02
CA ARG A 250 20.54 28.37 -18.25
C ARG A 250 19.04 28.59 -18.25
N ALA A 251 18.65 29.63 -18.97
CA ALA A 251 17.27 29.87 -19.32
C ALA A 251 17.12 29.99 -20.84
N VAL A 252 16.06 29.40 -21.37
CA VAL A 252 15.72 29.44 -22.79
C VAL A 252 14.36 30.10 -22.92
N ARG A 253 14.30 31.12 -23.78
CA ARG A 253 13.06 31.84 -24.13
C ARG A 253 12.51 31.28 -25.42
N VAL A 254 11.23 30.95 -25.41
CA VAL A 254 10.55 30.34 -26.54
C VAL A 254 9.17 30.97 -26.72
N SER A 255 8.75 31.20 -27.97
CA SER A 255 7.40 31.64 -28.27
C SER A 255 6.35 30.53 -28.04
N PRO A 256 5.04 30.84 -28.07
CA PRO A 256 3.98 29.84 -27.99
C PRO A 256 3.96 28.85 -29.16
N GLN A 257 4.60 29.21 -30.28
CA GLN A 257 4.80 28.35 -31.45
C GLN A 257 6.13 27.58 -31.37
N MET A 258 6.72 27.53 -30.17
CA MET A 258 8.02 26.97 -29.85
C MET A 258 9.22 27.57 -30.62
N SER A 259 9.10 28.76 -31.21
CA SER A 259 10.25 29.40 -31.87
C SER A 259 11.24 29.94 -30.83
N MET A 260 12.51 29.59 -30.97
CA MET A 260 13.58 30.05 -30.09
C MET A 260 13.75 31.57 -30.17
N LEU A 261 13.60 32.25 -29.03
CA LEU A 261 13.75 33.71 -28.90
C LEU A 261 15.11 34.11 -28.30
N GLY A 262 15.77 33.18 -27.60
CA GLY A 262 17.13 33.38 -27.09
C GLY A 262 17.48 32.44 -25.95
N THR A 263 18.77 32.35 -25.65
CA THR A 263 19.31 31.57 -24.54
C THR A 263 20.14 32.49 -23.64
N LEU A 264 19.95 32.34 -22.33
CA LEU A 264 20.61 33.10 -21.28
C LEU A 264 21.41 32.14 -20.40
N THR A 265 22.64 32.53 -20.05
CA THR A 265 23.39 31.90 -18.97
C THR A 265 23.18 32.74 -17.72
N LEU A 266 22.47 32.21 -16.73
CA LEU A 266 22.14 32.92 -15.49
C LEU A 266 23.24 32.74 -14.42
N SER A 267 23.86 31.57 -14.41
CA SER A 267 25.01 31.26 -13.56
C SER A 267 25.92 30.25 -14.25
N THR A 268 27.22 30.36 -14.02
CA THR A 268 28.22 29.35 -14.40
C THR A 268 28.66 28.49 -13.22
N ALA A 269 28.05 28.69 -12.05
CA ALA A 269 28.34 27.95 -10.84
C ALA A 269 27.06 27.85 -9.96
N GLY A 270 26.06 27.10 -10.43
CA GLY A 270 24.81 26.91 -9.72
C GLY A 270 23.98 25.70 -10.17
N SER A 271 22.99 25.33 -9.36
CA SER A 271 22.16 24.14 -9.50
C SER A 271 20.70 24.36 -9.07
N HIS A 272 19.84 23.35 -9.27
CA HIS A 272 18.45 23.29 -8.81
C HIS A 272 17.59 24.54 -9.15
N PRO A 273 17.55 24.99 -10.43
CA PRO A 273 16.80 26.18 -10.78
C PRO A 273 15.29 25.96 -10.68
N SER A 274 14.59 27.01 -10.27
CA SER A 274 13.13 27.12 -10.29
C SER A 274 12.71 28.46 -10.89
N VAL A 275 11.52 28.52 -11.47
CA VAL A 275 11.04 29.72 -12.18
C VAL A 275 9.58 29.99 -11.83
N GLY A 276 9.30 31.24 -11.49
CA GLY A 276 7.95 31.78 -11.35
C GLY A 276 7.70 32.85 -12.41
N ALA A 277 6.43 33.11 -12.69
CA ALA A 277 6.00 34.15 -13.63
C ALA A 277 5.06 35.16 -12.95
N SER A 278 5.09 36.39 -13.48
CA SER A 278 4.14 37.47 -13.22
C SER A 278 3.87 38.19 -14.54
N ASP A 279 2.95 39.14 -14.57
CA ASP A 279 2.73 40.00 -15.74
C ASP A 279 3.98 40.82 -16.13
N SER A 280 4.90 41.05 -15.18
CA SER A 280 6.13 41.82 -15.40
C SER A 280 7.32 41.01 -15.93
N GLY A 281 7.20 39.68 -15.99
CA GLY A 281 8.28 38.78 -16.42
C GLY A 281 8.46 37.60 -15.48
N PHE A 282 9.71 37.16 -15.32
CA PHE A 282 10.07 35.94 -14.62
C PHE A 282 11.00 36.21 -13.43
N TYR A 283 10.95 35.33 -12.45
CA TYR A 283 11.92 35.24 -11.37
C TYR A 283 12.49 33.83 -11.30
N VAL A 284 13.80 33.71 -11.45
CA VAL A 284 14.50 32.44 -11.43
C VAL A 284 15.31 32.34 -10.14
N THR A 285 15.07 31.30 -9.35
CA THR A 285 15.90 30.98 -8.18
C THR A 285 16.85 29.84 -8.48
N TYR A 286 18.04 29.83 -7.88
CA TYR A 286 18.99 28.72 -8.01
C TYR A 286 19.97 28.69 -6.82
N SER A 287 20.48 27.51 -6.50
CA SER A 287 21.53 27.33 -5.48
C SER A 287 22.89 27.65 -6.08
N ALA A 288 23.62 28.60 -5.49
CA ALA A 288 24.93 29.01 -5.98
C ALA A 288 26.05 28.17 -5.35
N SER A 289 27.05 27.74 -6.12
CA SER A 289 28.19 26.98 -5.58
C SER A 289 29.05 27.75 -4.59
N SER A 290 28.93 29.08 -4.57
CA SER A 290 29.51 29.95 -3.54
C SER A 290 28.82 29.82 -2.18
N GLY A 291 27.78 29.00 -2.08
CA GLY A 291 26.83 28.95 -0.97
C GLY A 291 25.66 29.91 -1.17
N GLY A 292 24.48 29.47 -0.69
CA GLY A 292 23.27 30.26 -0.62
C GLY A 292 22.36 30.19 -1.85
N LEU A 293 21.10 30.58 -1.63
CA LEU A 293 20.05 30.68 -2.64
C LEU A 293 20.05 32.08 -3.27
N ARG A 294 20.07 32.13 -4.61
CA ARG A 294 20.02 33.38 -5.37
C ARG A 294 18.74 33.49 -6.20
N GLY A 295 18.34 34.72 -6.51
CA GLY A 295 17.21 35.04 -7.36
C GLY A 295 17.57 36.04 -8.46
N VAL A 296 17.08 35.82 -9.68
CA VAL A 296 17.34 36.65 -10.85
C VAL A 296 16.04 36.98 -11.56
N ARG A 297 15.78 38.27 -11.74
CA ARG A 297 14.66 38.78 -12.55
C ARG A 297 15.03 38.79 -14.01
N ILE A 298 14.09 38.34 -14.84
CA ILE A 298 14.22 38.30 -16.29
C ILE A 298 12.98 38.95 -16.91
N SER A 299 13.18 39.98 -17.73
CA SER A 299 12.07 40.61 -18.46
C SER A 299 11.51 39.65 -19.53
N PRO A 300 10.26 39.86 -19.99
CA PRO A 300 9.72 39.11 -21.13
C PRO A 300 10.57 39.24 -22.39
N THR A 301 11.29 40.35 -22.56
CA THR A 301 12.21 40.60 -23.68
C THR A 301 13.59 39.94 -23.53
N GLY A 302 13.87 39.30 -22.39
CA GLY A 302 15.10 38.55 -22.13
C GLY A 302 16.23 39.36 -21.51
N GLN A 303 15.93 40.53 -20.94
CA GLN A 303 16.91 41.28 -20.16
C GLN A 303 17.02 40.66 -18.75
N VAL A 304 18.24 40.29 -18.37
CA VAL A 304 18.58 39.95 -16.98
C VAL A 304 18.70 41.24 -16.19
N LEU A 305 17.81 41.45 -15.21
CA LEU A 305 17.66 42.74 -14.51
C LEU A 305 18.55 42.85 -13.26
N ASP A 306 19.14 41.74 -12.82
CA ASP A 306 19.97 41.69 -11.62
C ASP A 306 21.42 41.31 -12.00
N ALA A 307 22.36 42.22 -11.75
CA ALA A 307 23.78 42.02 -12.07
C ALA A 307 24.48 41.04 -11.09
N GLY A 308 25.67 40.54 -11.45
CA GLY A 308 26.53 39.79 -10.53
C GLY A 308 26.01 38.42 -10.09
N GLY A 309 25.16 37.78 -10.90
CA GLY A 309 24.56 36.48 -10.59
C GLY A 309 23.26 36.57 -9.79
N GLY A 310 22.69 37.75 -9.55
CA GLY A 310 21.39 37.90 -8.90
C GLY A 310 21.44 38.21 -7.41
N ILE A 311 20.25 38.44 -6.85
CA ILE A 311 19.99 38.84 -5.47
C ILE A 311 20.21 37.64 -4.54
N LEU A 312 20.93 37.82 -3.44
CA LEU A 312 21.05 36.81 -2.39
C LEU A 312 19.74 36.74 -1.59
N ILE A 313 19.09 35.58 -1.61
CA ILE A 313 17.81 35.33 -0.93
C ILE A 313 18.03 34.76 0.46
N ALA A 314 18.96 33.81 0.55
CA ALA A 314 19.30 33.13 1.78
C ALA A 314 20.75 32.65 1.71
N SER A 315 21.55 32.92 2.75
CA SER A 315 22.93 32.43 2.85
C SER A 315 23.03 31.05 3.51
N ASP A 316 21.98 30.65 4.21
CA ASP A 316 21.84 29.45 5.03
C ASP A 316 21.04 28.33 4.34
N ALA A 317 20.46 28.62 3.17
CA ALA A 317 19.83 27.60 2.33
C ALA A 317 20.85 26.49 2.03
N THR A 318 20.44 25.24 2.24
CA THR A 318 21.34 24.10 2.05
C THR A 318 21.18 23.53 0.64
N ASP A 319 22.30 23.14 0.00
CA ASP A 319 22.39 22.74 -1.42
C ASP A 319 21.60 21.47 -1.83
N GLN A 320 20.78 20.90 -0.95
CA GLN A 320 20.20 19.58 -1.19
C GLN A 320 18.75 19.57 -1.69
N GLU A 321 18.03 20.71 -1.76
CA GLU A 321 16.60 20.68 -2.10
C GLU A 321 16.13 21.85 -2.97
N TRP A 322 15.17 21.58 -3.87
CA TRP A 322 14.65 22.54 -4.85
C TRP A 322 13.86 23.67 -4.19
N ALA A 323 14.37 24.89 -4.25
CA ALA A 323 13.57 26.08 -3.93
C ALA A 323 12.39 26.21 -4.90
N THR A 324 11.28 26.76 -4.42
CA THR A 324 10.08 27.06 -5.21
C THR A 324 9.84 28.57 -5.24
N VAL A 325 9.24 29.07 -6.31
CA VAL A 325 8.89 30.48 -6.43
C VAL A 325 7.56 30.67 -7.15
N CYS A 326 6.71 31.52 -6.58
CA CYS A 326 5.48 32.01 -7.22
C CYS A 326 5.34 33.52 -7.02
N PHE A 327 4.45 34.17 -7.79
CA PHE A 327 4.16 35.59 -7.65
C PHE A 327 2.80 35.80 -7.01
N ASP A 328 2.78 36.32 -5.78
CA ASP A 328 1.57 36.45 -4.96
C ASP A 328 0.63 37.59 -5.35
N GLY A 329 0.88 38.27 -6.48
CA GLY A 329 0.19 39.49 -6.90
C GLY A 329 0.89 40.78 -6.49
N ALA A 330 1.77 40.73 -5.48
CA ALA A 330 2.55 41.87 -4.99
C ALA A 330 4.06 41.61 -4.92
N ASN A 331 4.48 40.38 -4.63
CA ASN A 331 5.84 39.94 -4.38
C ASN A 331 6.08 38.53 -4.94
N TRP A 332 7.34 38.24 -5.24
CA TRP A 332 7.83 36.89 -5.42
C TRP A 332 7.94 36.21 -4.06
N VAL A 333 7.26 35.09 -3.87
CA VAL A 333 7.33 34.26 -2.67
C VAL A 333 8.26 33.09 -2.96
N VAL A 334 9.40 33.04 -2.27
CA VAL A 334 10.43 32.01 -2.45
C VAL A 334 10.43 31.07 -1.24
N GLY A 335 10.06 29.82 -1.45
CA GLY A 335 10.11 28.76 -0.43
C GLY A 335 11.38 27.91 -0.56
N TYR A 336 12.07 27.63 0.54
CA TYR A 336 13.31 26.85 0.56
C TYR A 336 13.54 26.17 1.92
N ILE A 337 14.46 25.20 1.94
CA ILE A 337 14.75 24.40 3.13
C ILE A 337 16.16 24.69 3.68
N VAL A 338 16.23 24.82 5.01
CA VAL A 338 17.47 24.96 5.78
C VAL A 338 17.64 23.71 6.63
N ARG A 339 18.80 23.05 6.52
CA ARG A 339 19.11 21.80 7.22
C ARG A 339 20.21 22.00 8.27
N THR A 340 19.85 21.74 9.51
CA THR A 340 20.80 21.57 10.63
C THR A 340 21.16 20.10 10.72
N LEU A 341 22.43 19.76 10.93
CA LEU A 341 22.90 18.35 10.95
C LEU A 341 22.93 17.73 12.35
N PHE A 342 23.08 18.53 13.40
CA PHE A 342 23.27 18.04 14.77
C PHE A 342 22.49 18.90 15.80
N PRO A 343 21.30 18.45 16.27
CA PRO A 343 20.53 17.32 15.74
C PRO A 343 20.04 17.59 14.31
N ARG A 344 19.75 16.52 13.55
CA ARG A 344 19.22 16.69 12.19
C ARG A 344 17.84 17.34 12.24
N GLN A 345 17.68 18.48 11.59
CA GLN A 345 16.42 19.21 11.50
C GLN A 345 16.36 20.00 10.20
N ASP A 346 15.30 19.77 9.42
CA ASP A 346 14.99 20.46 8.18
C ASP A 346 13.87 21.46 8.45
N THR A 347 14.11 22.73 8.11
CA THR A 347 13.17 23.84 8.32
C THR A 347 12.76 24.42 6.99
N PHE A 348 11.46 24.39 6.69
CA PHE A 348 10.89 25.07 5.55
C PHE A 348 10.68 26.56 5.88
N GLN A 349 11.26 27.42 5.04
CA GLN A 349 11.26 28.86 5.20
C GLN A 349 10.81 29.56 3.93
N VAL A 350 10.35 30.80 4.10
CA VAL A 350 9.95 31.68 3.01
C VAL A 350 10.67 33.03 3.08
N ARG A 351 10.95 33.58 1.90
CA ARG A 351 11.36 34.97 1.68
C ARG A 351 10.50 35.61 0.60
N ARG A 352 10.16 36.88 0.77
CA ARG A 352 9.44 37.69 -0.21
C ARG A 352 10.35 38.71 -0.85
N VAL A 353 10.26 38.84 -2.16
CA VAL A 353 11.03 39.80 -2.96
C VAL A 353 10.08 40.64 -3.77
N SER A 354 10.17 41.96 -3.69
CA SER A 354 9.32 42.83 -4.51
C SER A 354 9.66 42.69 -6.00
N PRO A 355 8.77 43.13 -6.91
CA PRO A 355 9.06 43.23 -8.33
C PRO A 355 10.32 44.07 -8.63
N ALA A 356 10.64 45.03 -7.75
CA ALA A 356 11.83 45.86 -7.82
C ALA A 356 13.12 45.15 -7.39
N GLY A 357 13.06 43.89 -6.95
CA GLY A 357 14.23 43.11 -6.54
C GLY A 357 14.66 43.39 -5.10
N VAL A 358 13.77 43.93 -4.27
CA VAL A 358 14.06 44.25 -2.87
C VAL A 358 13.50 43.15 -1.97
N LEU A 359 14.37 42.52 -1.18
CA LEU A 359 13.96 41.57 -0.14
C LEU A 359 13.07 42.28 0.89
N GLN A 360 11.83 41.81 1.05
CA GLN A 360 10.83 42.43 1.92
C GLN A 360 10.98 41.99 3.38
N ASP A 361 11.45 40.76 3.60
CA ASP A 361 11.56 40.19 4.94
C ASP A 361 12.99 40.34 5.47
N ALA A 362 13.15 41.08 6.57
CA ALA A 362 14.45 41.24 7.23
C ALA A 362 15.01 39.88 7.72
N THR A 363 14.14 39.01 8.24
CA THR A 363 14.45 37.62 8.64
C THR A 363 13.57 36.63 7.87
N PRO A 364 13.99 35.36 7.68
CA PRO A 364 13.15 34.38 7.00
C PRO A 364 11.85 34.20 7.76
N ILE A 365 10.77 33.92 7.03
CA ILE A 365 9.50 33.51 7.63
C ILE A 365 9.56 31.99 7.81
N PRO A 366 9.70 31.46 9.04
CA PRO A 366 9.65 30.02 9.26
C PRO A 366 8.22 29.52 9.02
N ILE A 367 8.10 28.47 8.22
CA ILE A 367 6.81 27.82 7.93
C ILE A 367 6.62 26.62 8.86
N ALA A 368 7.59 25.70 8.83
CA ALA A 368 7.53 24.46 9.58
C ALA A 368 8.91 23.82 9.74
N SER A 369 9.06 22.88 10.67
CA SER A 369 10.30 22.14 10.89
C SER A 369 10.04 20.67 11.23
N ALA A 370 10.89 19.77 10.73
CA ALA A 370 10.82 18.33 10.97
C ALA A 370 12.24 17.74 11.03
N GLN A 371 12.40 16.52 11.55
CA GLN A 371 13.71 15.84 11.53
C GLN A 371 14.18 15.51 10.11
N THR A 372 13.24 15.29 9.19
CA THR A 372 13.49 15.23 7.76
C THR A 372 12.31 15.86 7.02
N GLY A 373 12.60 16.81 6.14
CA GLY A 373 11.61 17.50 5.30
C GLY A 373 12.21 17.71 3.92
N MET A 374 11.36 17.72 2.88
CA MET A 374 11.80 17.82 1.48
C MET A 374 10.78 18.49 0.56
N GLU A 375 11.27 18.95 -0.60
CA GLU A 375 10.48 19.28 -1.80
C GLU A 375 9.31 20.24 -1.58
N PRO A 376 9.57 21.55 -1.36
CA PRO A 376 8.50 22.54 -1.23
C PRO A 376 7.86 22.86 -2.58
N ALA A 377 6.55 23.10 -2.56
CA ALA A 377 5.79 23.66 -3.67
C ALA A 377 5.06 24.93 -3.20
N SER A 378 4.94 25.91 -4.09
CA SER A 378 4.27 27.17 -3.80
C SER A 378 3.39 27.61 -4.96
N CYS A 379 2.25 28.21 -4.63
CA CYS A 379 1.26 28.67 -5.58
C CYS A 379 0.66 30.00 -5.11
N PRO A 380 0.41 30.99 -5.98
CA PRO A 380 -0.13 32.26 -5.52
C PRO A 380 -1.57 32.13 -5.04
N ARG A 381 -1.95 32.94 -4.04
CA ARG A 381 -3.29 32.89 -3.49
C ARG A 381 -4.31 33.47 -4.48
N VAL A 382 -5.47 32.84 -4.63
CA VAL A 382 -6.55 33.32 -5.50
C VAL A 382 -7.24 34.49 -4.79
N GLY A 383 -7.45 35.59 -5.51
CA GLY A 383 -8.21 36.75 -5.03
C GLY A 383 -7.57 37.58 -3.90
N SER A 384 -6.34 37.27 -3.47
CA SER A 384 -5.66 38.01 -2.40
C SER A 384 -4.13 37.88 -2.48
N ASN A 385 -3.41 38.80 -1.84
CA ASN A 385 -1.95 38.73 -1.78
C ASN A 385 -1.51 37.63 -0.79
N GLY A 386 -0.83 36.61 -1.30
CA GLY A 386 -0.30 35.50 -0.51
C GLY A 386 0.06 34.27 -1.34
N ALA A 387 0.39 33.18 -0.66
CA ALA A 387 0.68 31.90 -1.32
C ALA A 387 0.12 30.72 -0.53
N ILE A 388 -0.30 29.69 -1.25
CA ILE A 388 -0.47 28.35 -0.70
C ILE A 388 0.87 27.64 -0.81
N LEU A 389 1.30 27.04 0.30
CA LEU A 389 2.57 26.35 0.41
C LEU A 389 2.31 24.89 0.77
N VAL A 390 2.99 23.98 0.10
CA VAL A 390 2.97 22.55 0.38
C VAL A 390 4.40 22.10 0.59
N TRP A 391 4.64 21.25 1.59
CA TRP A 391 5.94 20.62 1.77
C TRP A 391 5.79 19.19 2.25
N THR A 392 6.79 18.37 1.97
CA THR A 392 6.83 16.97 2.41
C THR A 392 7.60 16.88 3.71
N ARG A 393 7.07 16.17 4.72
CA ARG A 393 7.81 15.89 5.96
C ARG A 393 7.70 14.46 6.42
N ALA A 394 8.77 13.96 7.03
CA ALA A 394 8.74 12.72 7.80
C ALA A 394 7.97 12.94 9.10
N LEU A 395 6.97 12.09 9.36
CA LEU A 395 6.16 12.14 10.59
C LEU A 395 6.87 11.48 11.77
N TYR A 396 7.72 10.49 11.50
CA TYR A 396 8.60 9.84 12.46
C TYR A 396 9.87 9.34 11.78
N LEU A 397 10.91 9.09 12.57
CA LEU A 397 12.14 8.43 12.15
C LEU A 397 12.55 7.41 13.22
N VAL A 398 12.26 6.13 12.97
CA VAL A 398 12.60 5.05 13.91
C VAL A 398 13.70 4.17 13.31
N PRO A 399 14.94 4.19 13.86
CA PRO A 399 16.00 3.31 13.40
C PRO A 399 15.66 1.83 13.59
N VAL A 400 15.95 1.00 12.59
CA VAL A 400 15.79 -0.45 12.66
C VAL A 400 17.16 -1.11 12.68
N GLY A 401 17.62 -1.39 13.90
CA GLY A 401 18.96 -1.91 14.16
C GLY A 401 20.08 -1.02 13.61
N ASN A 402 21.26 -1.61 13.46
CA ASN A 402 22.47 -0.90 13.00
C ASN A 402 22.66 -0.93 11.48
N THR A 403 21.59 -1.18 10.71
CA THR A 403 21.66 -1.37 9.25
C THR A 403 21.64 -0.06 8.45
N GLY A 404 21.41 1.07 9.11
CA GLY A 404 21.12 2.36 8.45
C GLY A 404 19.66 2.51 8.00
N THR A 405 18.84 1.46 8.14
CA THR A 405 17.41 1.49 7.83
C THR A 405 16.66 2.30 8.87
N THR A 406 15.78 3.20 8.43
CA THR A 406 14.92 4.03 9.29
C THR A 406 13.49 3.91 8.78
N LEU A 407 12.57 3.49 9.65
CA LEU A 407 11.14 3.56 9.36
C LEU A 407 10.71 5.02 9.39
N ARG A 408 9.93 5.41 8.38
CA ARG A 408 9.32 6.72 8.25
C ARG A 408 8.11 6.63 7.33
N ASP A 409 7.16 7.51 7.56
CA ASP A 409 6.15 7.91 6.57
C ASP A 409 6.36 9.39 6.25
N LEU A 410 6.23 9.73 4.97
CA LEU A 410 6.32 11.10 4.44
C LEU A 410 4.92 11.58 4.11
N SER A 411 4.51 12.75 4.59
CA SER A 411 3.18 13.32 4.32
C SER A 411 3.25 14.79 3.88
N LEU A 412 2.17 15.27 3.26
CA LEU A 412 2.12 16.59 2.61
C LEU A 412 1.34 17.58 3.45
N GLU A 413 2.06 18.42 4.17
CA GLU A 413 1.48 19.44 5.02
C GLU A 413 1.35 20.76 4.27
N MET A 414 0.23 21.45 4.49
CA MET A 414 -0.14 22.66 3.77
C MET A 414 -0.26 23.88 4.68
N PHE A 415 0.11 25.04 4.16
CA PHE A 415 0.06 26.32 4.85
C PHE A 415 -0.48 27.42 3.94
N SER A 416 -1.11 28.41 4.56
CA SER A 416 -1.50 29.64 3.89
C SER A 416 -0.63 30.80 4.36
N LEU A 417 0.08 31.43 3.43
CA LEU A 417 0.85 32.65 3.63
C LEU A 417 0.00 33.86 3.21
N SER A 418 -0.05 34.88 4.07
CA SER A 418 -0.65 36.18 3.79
C SER A 418 0.42 37.27 3.70
N GLY A 419 0.04 38.48 3.26
CA GLY A 419 0.91 39.67 3.28
C GLY A 419 1.52 40.02 4.66
N GLY A 420 0.99 39.49 5.77
CA GLY A 420 1.54 39.67 7.12
C GLY A 420 2.41 38.53 7.65
N GLY A 421 2.58 37.43 6.90
CA GLY A 421 3.20 36.18 7.36
C GLY A 421 2.26 34.98 7.27
N VAL A 422 2.63 33.85 7.88
CA VAL A 422 1.83 32.61 7.85
C VAL A 422 0.55 32.80 8.65
N SER A 423 -0.60 32.54 8.01
CA SER A 423 -1.93 32.73 8.62
C SER A 423 -2.37 31.53 9.46
N SER A 424 -2.11 30.30 9.01
CA SER A 424 -2.23 29.04 9.76
C SER A 424 -1.76 27.84 8.93
N ALA A 425 -1.49 26.70 9.58
CA ALA A 425 -1.45 25.40 8.90
C ALA A 425 -2.87 25.02 8.46
N LEU A 426 -3.00 24.46 7.25
CA LEU A 426 -4.25 23.96 6.66
C LEU A 426 -4.42 22.45 6.86
N GLY A 427 -3.44 21.78 7.48
CA GLY A 427 -3.44 20.34 7.72
C GLY A 427 -2.72 19.57 6.60
N PHE A 428 -3.09 18.30 6.43
CA PHE A 428 -2.48 17.39 5.46
C PHE A 428 -3.39 17.19 4.26
N VAL A 429 -2.88 17.46 3.05
CA VAL A 429 -3.67 17.30 1.82
C VAL A 429 -3.81 15.85 1.38
N ASP A 430 -2.91 15.00 1.85
CA ASP A 430 -2.92 13.57 1.54
C ASP A 430 -3.88 12.76 2.41
N SER A 431 -4.64 13.39 3.31
CA SER A 431 -5.42 12.68 4.33
C SER A 431 -6.49 11.71 3.77
N SER A 432 -6.65 10.56 4.44
CA SER A 432 -7.63 9.51 4.11
C SER A 432 -8.06 8.75 5.36
N ALA A 433 -9.07 7.87 5.25
CA ALA A 433 -9.34 6.91 6.31
C ALA A 433 -8.11 5.99 6.52
N PRO A 434 -7.92 5.39 7.70
CA PRO A 434 -6.81 4.50 7.94
C PRO A 434 -6.81 3.30 6.99
N ARG A 435 -5.61 2.97 6.50
CA ARG A 435 -5.34 1.77 5.70
C ARG A 435 -5.45 0.53 6.59
N HIS A 436 -6.14 -0.49 6.13
CA HIS A 436 -6.17 -1.79 6.80
C HIS A 436 -5.19 -2.78 6.16
N ALA A 437 -4.53 -3.60 6.98
CA ALA A 437 -3.58 -4.61 6.49
C ALA A 437 -3.48 -5.82 7.43
N HIS A 438 -2.91 -6.92 6.90
CA HIS A 438 -2.62 -8.16 7.62
C HIS A 438 -3.78 -8.74 8.46
N PRO A 439 -4.99 -8.91 7.89
CA PRO A 439 -6.07 -9.57 8.60
C PRO A 439 -5.68 -11.00 9.00
N ARG A 440 -6.02 -11.38 10.24
CA ARG A 440 -6.03 -12.76 10.70
C ARG A 440 -7.38 -13.05 11.32
N ILE A 441 -7.95 -14.20 10.98
CA ILE A 441 -9.21 -14.67 11.57
C ILE A 441 -8.90 -15.81 12.53
N ALA A 442 -9.44 -15.75 13.73
CA ALA A 442 -9.37 -16.81 14.72
C ALA A 442 -10.79 -17.24 15.13
N SER A 443 -11.01 -18.55 15.19
CA SER A 443 -12.29 -19.12 15.60
C SER A 443 -12.33 -19.32 17.12
N GLY A 444 -13.41 -18.86 17.74
CA GLY A 444 -13.77 -19.14 19.12
C GLY A 444 -14.88 -20.18 19.20
N ALA A 445 -15.45 -20.38 20.39
CA ALA A 445 -16.51 -21.38 20.59
C ALA A 445 -17.80 -21.04 19.81
N ASN A 446 -18.27 -19.80 19.92
CA ASN A 446 -19.52 -19.32 19.31
C ASN A 446 -19.35 -17.97 18.59
N GLN A 447 -18.12 -17.62 18.21
CA GLN A 447 -17.80 -16.37 17.53
C GLN A 447 -16.44 -16.47 16.84
N ALA A 448 -16.17 -15.58 15.91
CA ALA A 448 -14.85 -15.38 15.32
C ALA A 448 -14.32 -13.99 15.65
N LEU A 449 -12.99 -13.84 15.55
CA LEU A 449 -12.32 -12.56 15.71
C LEU A 449 -11.42 -12.29 14.51
N ILE A 450 -11.61 -11.15 13.85
CA ILE A 450 -10.66 -10.63 12.86
C ILE A 450 -9.77 -9.62 13.57
N VAL A 451 -8.46 -9.84 13.57
CA VAL A 451 -7.46 -8.87 14.06
C VAL A 451 -6.64 -8.34 12.91
N TYR A 452 -6.32 -7.05 12.93
CA TYR A 452 -5.66 -6.39 11.82
C TYR A 452 -4.97 -5.09 12.21
N GLU A 453 -4.17 -4.57 11.28
CA GLU A 453 -3.50 -3.28 11.41
C GLU A 453 -4.37 -2.16 10.84
N SER A 454 -4.48 -1.05 11.56
CA SER A 454 -5.06 0.21 11.07
C SER A 454 -3.98 1.29 11.03
N GLN A 455 -3.54 1.63 9.83
CA GLN A 455 -2.33 2.39 9.54
C GLN A 455 -2.66 3.80 9.04
N THR A 456 -1.94 4.76 9.60
CA THR A 456 -1.89 6.17 9.14
C THR A 456 -0.42 6.58 9.04
N GLY A 457 -0.14 7.76 8.52
CA GLY A 457 1.22 8.33 8.53
C GLY A 457 1.84 8.48 9.93
N PHE A 458 1.03 8.38 11.00
CA PHE A 458 1.51 8.40 12.39
C PHE A 458 1.92 7.02 12.93
N GLY A 459 1.67 5.94 12.18
CA GLY A 459 1.93 4.56 12.59
C GLY A 459 0.68 3.69 12.61
N ALA A 460 0.80 2.50 13.19
CA ALA A 460 -0.22 1.46 13.15
C ALA A 460 -0.87 1.21 14.51
N ARG A 461 -2.20 1.20 14.54
CA ARG A 461 -3.00 0.61 15.62
C ARG A 461 -3.22 -0.88 15.36
N ILE A 462 -3.46 -1.64 16.43
CA ILE A 462 -3.98 -3.00 16.34
C ILE A 462 -5.46 -2.97 16.68
N LEU A 463 -6.30 -3.40 15.74
CA LEU A 463 -7.75 -3.42 15.89
C LEU A 463 -8.28 -4.85 15.87
N ALA A 464 -9.46 -5.03 16.44
CA ALA A 464 -10.19 -6.29 16.40
C ALA A 464 -11.67 -6.08 16.09
N GLN A 465 -12.23 -6.96 15.26
CA GLN A 465 -13.63 -6.99 14.88
C GLN A 465 -14.22 -8.36 15.24
N ARG A 466 -15.29 -8.38 16.04
CA ARG A 466 -15.98 -9.62 16.40
C ARG A 466 -17.04 -9.99 15.39
N LEU A 467 -17.23 -11.28 15.20
CA LEU A 467 -18.26 -11.85 14.35
C LEU A 467 -19.00 -12.95 15.10
N ASP A 468 -20.31 -13.04 14.91
CA ASP A 468 -21.11 -14.14 15.42
C ASP A 468 -20.86 -15.47 14.67
N THR A 469 -21.60 -16.53 15.01
CA THR A 469 -21.53 -17.83 14.33
C THR A 469 -22.01 -17.82 12.88
N ARG A 470 -22.65 -16.74 12.44
CA ARG A 470 -23.13 -16.54 11.07
C ARG A 470 -22.18 -15.68 10.25
N GLY A 471 -21.13 -15.16 10.87
CA GLY A 471 -20.19 -14.24 10.25
C GLY A 471 -20.72 -12.80 10.16
N ARG A 472 -21.79 -12.45 10.88
CA ARG A 472 -22.23 -11.05 10.99
C ARG A 472 -21.32 -10.29 11.95
N VAL A 473 -20.97 -9.06 11.58
CA VAL A 473 -20.14 -8.19 12.40
C VAL A 473 -20.92 -7.72 13.64
N LEU A 474 -20.31 -7.79 14.82
CA LEU A 474 -20.96 -7.46 16.09
C LEU A 474 -20.71 -6.03 16.59
N ASP A 475 -19.66 -5.37 16.10
CA ASP A 475 -19.26 -4.04 16.57
C ASP A 475 -19.34 -3.03 15.41
N SER A 476 -20.08 -1.94 15.60
CA SER A 476 -20.20 -0.86 14.60
C SER A 476 -18.90 -0.06 14.43
N GLU A 477 -18.10 0.01 15.49
CA GLU A 477 -16.72 0.48 15.49
C GLU A 477 -15.81 -0.64 16.01
N PRO A 478 -14.65 -0.88 15.38
CA PRO A 478 -13.74 -1.93 15.81
C PRO A 478 -13.10 -1.60 17.16
N ILE A 479 -12.76 -2.66 17.91
CA ILE A 479 -12.16 -2.55 19.23
C ILE A 479 -10.66 -2.25 19.08
N GLU A 480 -10.20 -1.14 19.67
CA GLU A 480 -8.78 -0.79 19.69
C GLU A 480 -8.03 -1.64 20.73
N ILE A 481 -7.24 -2.61 20.24
CA ILE A 481 -6.38 -3.45 21.08
C ILE A 481 -5.14 -2.68 21.53
N ALA A 482 -4.57 -1.87 20.63
CA ALA A 482 -3.42 -1.02 20.89
C ALA A 482 -3.43 0.26 20.03
N GLY A 483 -3.03 1.37 20.65
CA GLY A 483 -2.89 2.67 20.00
C GLY A 483 -1.77 2.74 18.97
N ALA A 484 -1.78 3.82 18.18
CA ALA A 484 -0.89 4.00 17.04
C ALA A 484 0.58 4.05 17.48
N THR A 485 1.41 3.16 16.94
CA THR A 485 2.86 3.14 17.16
C THR A 485 3.58 2.86 15.84
N PRO A 486 4.59 3.65 15.44
CA PRO A 486 5.37 3.39 14.24
C PRO A 486 6.09 2.04 14.27
N GLY A 487 5.92 1.20 13.25
CA GLY A 487 6.57 -0.11 13.16
C GLY A 487 5.93 -1.23 14.01
N GLN A 488 4.78 -0.97 14.63
CA GLN A 488 3.93 -1.98 15.24
C GLN A 488 3.15 -2.76 14.16
N GLY A 489 2.93 -4.06 14.31
CA GLY A 489 2.17 -4.85 13.33
C GLY A 489 2.21 -6.37 13.54
N TRP A 490 1.79 -7.10 12.51
CA TRP A 490 1.69 -8.56 12.46
C TRP A 490 0.83 -9.17 13.58
N PRO A 491 -0.46 -8.78 13.69
CA PRO A 491 -1.33 -9.30 14.72
C PRO A 491 -1.70 -10.77 14.46
N ALA A 492 -1.90 -11.53 15.54
CA ALA A 492 -2.47 -12.87 15.53
C ALA A 492 -3.33 -13.06 16.79
N ALA A 493 -4.33 -13.93 16.74
CA ALA A 493 -5.22 -14.20 17.87
C ALA A 493 -5.49 -15.69 18.04
N ALA A 494 -5.77 -16.11 19.26
CA ALA A 494 -6.27 -17.44 19.58
C ALA A 494 -7.27 -17.39 20.73
N TRP A 495 -8.20 -18.33 20.75
CA TRP A 495 -9.20 -18.53 21.80
C TRP A 495 -8.82 -19.74 22.66
N ASN A 496 -8.75 -19.59 23.97
CA ASN A 496 -8.44 -20.71 24.88
C ASN A 496 -9.67 -21.43 25.45
N GLY A 497 -10.89 -21.04 25.05
CA GLY A 497 -12.13 -21.53 25.63
C GLY A 497 -12.86 -20.49 26.50
N GLN A 498 -12.17 -19.47 26.97
CA GLN A 498 -12.71 -18.44 27.88
C GLN A 498 -12.36 -17.00 27.47
N GLU A 499 -11.17 -16.79 26.91
CA GLU A 499 -10.67 -15.48 26.51
C GLU A 499 -9.81 -15.57 25.25
N TRP A 500 -9.70 -14.44 24.56
CA TRP A 500 -8.79 -14.23 23.46
C TRP A 500 -7.44 -13.77 23.99
N LEU A 501 -6.36 -14.28 23.41
CA LEU A 501 -5.05 -13.61 23.45
C LEU A 501 -4.74 -13.08 22.06
N ILE A 502 -4.61 -11.77 21.93
CA ILE A 502 -4.16 -11.09 20.72
C ILE A 502 -2.69 -10.73 20.90
N VAL A 503 -1.82 -11.12 19.96
CA VAL A 503 -0.37 -10.86 20.00
C VAL A 503 0.08 -10.12 18.75
N TRP A 504 1.11 -9.29 18.89
CA TRP A 504 1.70 -8.53 17.79
C TRP A 504 3.14 -8.11 18.13
N GLN A 505 3.85 -7.53 17.18
CA GLN A 505 5.18 -6.96 17.41
C GLN A 505 5.10 -5.44 17.56
N THR A 506 5.93 -4.86 18.42
CA THR A 506 6.04 -3.42 18.64
C THR A 506 7.50 -3.01 18.89
N PRO A 507 7.91 -1.78 18.54
CA PRO A 507 9.19 -1.23 19.01
C PRO A 507 9.30 -1.20 20.54
N PRO A 508 10.51 -1.03 21.11
CA PRO A 508 11.77 -0.66 20.43
C PRO A 508 12.38 -1.80 19.61
N PHE A 509 13.14 -1.43 18.58
CA PHE A 509 13.96 -2.37 17.83
C PHE A 509 15.36 -2.46 18.45
N ASP A 510 15.88 -3.67 18.63
CA ASP A 510 17.27 -3.85 19.07
C ASP A 510 18.28 -3.64 17.92
N SER A 511 19.59 -3.75 18.20
CA SER A 511 20.66 -3.49 17.23
C SER A 511 20.64 -4.39 15.99
N VAL A 512 19.94 -5.53 16.04
CA VAL A 512 19.80 -6.44 14.90
C VAL A 512 18.39 -6.40 14.30
N GLY A 513 17.50 -5.58 14.85
CA GLY A 513 16.15 -5.35 14.35
C GLY A 513 15.09 -6.30 14.91
N ASN A 514 15.33 -6.97 16.05
CA ASN A 514 14.24 -7.62 16.77
C ASN A 514 13.30 -6.58 17.38
N SER A 515 12.02 -6.91 17.45
CA SER A 515 11.01 -6.10 18.14
C SER A 515 10.71 -6.69 19.52
N GLN A 516 9.84 -6.03 20.28
CA GLN A 516 9.16 -6.63 21.42
C GLN A 516 7.87 -7.31 20.91
N VAL A 517 7.70 -8.60 21.20
CA VAL A 517 6.40 -9.28 21.07
C VAL A 517 5.61 -8.98 22.34
N VAL A 518 4.40 -8.48 22.15
CA VAL A 518 3.44 -8.17 23.20
C VAL A 518 2.13 -8.91 22.94
N GLY A 519 1.26 -8.97 23.94
CA GLY A 519 -0.11 -9.40 23.77
C GLY A 519 -1.07 -8.74 24.73
N ARG A 520 -2.36 -8.87 24.46
CA ARG A 520 -3.43 -8.34 25.31
C ARG A 520 -4.60 -9.30 25.31
N ARG A 521 -5.13 -9.59 26.50
CA ARG A 521 -6.30 -10.44 26.64
C ARG A 521 -7.59 -9.67 26.46
N MET A 522 -8.58 -10.35 25.88
CA MET A 522 -9.90 -9.80 25.64
C MET A 522 -10.96 -10.88 25.91
N ALA A 523 -12.00 -10.50 26.64
CA ALA A 523 -13.16 -11.36 26.88
C ALA A 523 -13.98 -11.57 25.59
N SER A 524 -14.91 -12.52 25.60
CA SER A 524 -15.76 -12.78 24.44
C SER A 524 -16.65 -11.60 24.06
N ASP A 525 -17.03 -10.77 25.03
CA ASP A 525 -17.87 -9.58 24.85
C ASP A 525 -17.10 -8.36 24.31
N GLY A 526 -15.80 -8.51 24.03
CA GLY A 526 -14.94 -7.42 23.55
C GLY A 526 -14.27 -6.61 24.66
N THR A 527 -14.58 -6.87 25.93
CA THR A 527 -13.94 -6.17 27.06
C THR A 527 -12.45 -6.56 27.14
N LEU A 528 -11.58 -5.55 27.14
CA LEU A 528 -10.14 -5.75 27.33
C LEU A 528 -9.86 -6.09 28.80
N ILE A 529 -9.33 -7.29 29.05
CA ILE A 529 -9.06 -7.81 30.39
C ILE A 529 -7.82 -7.12 30.97
N ASP A 530 -6.79 -6.94 30.14
CA ASP A 530 -5.58 -6.23 30.54
C ASP A 530 -5.72 -4.73 30.25
N SER A 531 -5.33 -3.89 31.21
CA SER A 531 -5.39 -2.43 31.06
C SER A 531 -4.38 -1.89 30.03
N ALA A 532 -3.33 -2.66 29.72
CA ALA A 532 -2.31 -2.33 28.74
C ALA A 532 -1.72 -3.62 28.11
N PRO A 533 -1.08 -3.53 26.92
CA PRO A 533 -0.34 -4.65 26.35
C PRO A 533 0.76 -5.20 27.27
N LEU A 534 0.86 -6.52 27.36
CA LEU A 534 1.81 -7.25 28.17
C LEU A 534 3.03 -7.67 27.33
N PRO A 535 4.28 -7.39 27.75
CA PRO A 535 5.47 -7.88 27.07
C PRO A 535 5.62 -9.40 27.27
N LEU A 536 5.79 -10.13 26.18
CA LEU A 536 5.87 -11.60 26.19
C LEU A 536 7.30 -12.11 25.93
N MET A 537 7.93 -11.63 24.86
CA MET A 537 9.33 -11.97 24.53
C MET A 537 9.89 -11.05 23.45
N THR A 538 11.21 -11.03 23.27
CA THR A 538 11.86 -10.39 22.12
C THR A 538 11.71 -11.26 20.86
N GLY A 539 11.33 -10.66 19.73
CA GLY A 539 11.14 -11.34 18.46
C GLY A 539 10.32 -10.52 17.48
N PHE A 540 9.90 -11.12 16.37
CA PHE A 540 9.09 -10.48 15.34
C PHE A 540 8.26 -11.52 14.55
N THR A 541 7.23 -11.08 13.83
CA THR A 541 6.23 -11.93 13.15
C THR A 541 5.60 -12.99 14.07
N PRO A 542 4.96 -12.60 15.18
CA PRO A 542 4.44 -13.56 16.15
C PRO A 542 3.19 -14.31 15.63
N THR A 543 2.97 -15.49 16.20
CA THR A 543 1.75 -16.27 16.07
C THR A 543 1.37 -16.84 17.44
N VAL A 544 0.10 -17.21 17.64
CA VAL A 544 -0.42 -17.74 18.90
C VAL A 544 -1.39 -18.89 18.65
N ALA A 545 -1.32 -19.91 19.50
CA ALA A 545 -2.28 -21.01 19.53
C ALA A 545 -2.60 -21.39 20.98
N ALA A 546 -3.85 -21.74 21.26
CA ALA A 546 -4.30 -22.13 22.60
C ALA A 546 -4.62 -23.62 22.68
N LEU A 547 -4.38 -24.23 23.84
CA LEU A 547 -4.90 -25.56 24.16
C LEU A 547 -6.19 -25.46 24.96
N ALA A 548 -6.97 -26.53 24.94
CA ALA A 548 -8.20 -26.66 25.73
C ALA A 548 -7.96 -26.61 27.25
N ASN A 549 -6.70 -26.69 27.71
CA ASN A 549 -6.34 -26.53 29.13
C ASN A 549 -6.18 -25.05 29.54
N GLY A 550 -6.49 -24.10 28.65
CA GLY A 550 -6.42 -22.66 28.92
C GLY A 550 -5.06 -22.01 28.61
N VAL A 551 -4.03 -22.78 28.28
CA VAL A 551 -2.67 -22.26 28.03
C VAL A 551 -2.48 -21.86 26.58
N PHE A 552 -1.91 -20.69 26.37
CA PHE A 552 -1.46 -20.21 25.07
C PHE A 552 0.02 -20.53 24.85
N LEU A 553 0.38 -20.81 23.60
CA LEU A 553 1.76 -20.80 23.11
C LEU A 553 1.89 -19.65 22.11
N VAL A 554 2.83 -18.74 22.40
CA VAL A 554 3.20 -17.64 21.51
C VAL A 554 4.56 -17.95 20.89
N VAL A 555 4.68 -17.89 19.57
CA VAL A 555 5.90 -18.21 18.83
C VAL A 555 6.26 -17.05 17.91
N ALA A 556 7.54 -16.72 17.80
CA ALA A 556 8.03 -15.66 16.93
C ALA A 556 9.43 -16.00 16.39
N ALA A 557 9.79 -15.34 15.29
CA ALA A 557 11.17 -15.35 14.84
C ALA A 557 12.04 -14.48 15.74
N TYR A 558 13.26 -14.93 16.00
CA TYR A 558 14.26 -14.21 16.78
C TYR A 558 15.56 -14.15 15.99
N ARG A 559 16.10 -12.95 15.85
CA ARG A 559 17.35 -12.69 15.16
C ARG A 559 18.47 -12.56 16.17
N GLN A 560 19.46 -13.45 16.09
CA GLN A 560 20.67 -13.32 16.92
C GLN A 560 21.69 -12.38 16.28
N SER A 561 21.77 -12.40 14.95
CA SER A 561 22.60 -11.53 14.14
C SER A 561 21.92 -11.33 12.79
N THR A 562 22.41 -10.44 11.94
CA THR A 562 21.89 -10.28 10.57
C THR A 562 22.00 -11.57 9.73
N GLN A 563 22.79 -12.55 10.17
CA GLN A 563 23.03 -13.82 9.47
C GLN A 563 22.34 -15.03 10.13
N ILE A 564 21.88 -14.90 11.38
CA ILE A 564 21.36 -16.04 12.15
C ILE A 564 20.00 -15.67 12.74
N GLN A 565 19.01 -16.48 12.40
CA GLN A 565 17.62 -16.27 12.80
C GLN A 565 16.91 -17.60 13.02
N TYR A 566 16.22 -17.75 14.13
CA TYR A 566 15.55 -18.99 14.51
C TYR A 566 14.27 -18.72 15.31
N LEU A 567 13.42 -19.73 15.46
CA LEU A 567 12.17 -19.58 16.21
C LEU A 567 12.33 -19.80 17.70
N ARG A 568 11.64 -18.96 18.48
CA ARG A 568 11.46 -19.09 19.92
C ARG A 568 9.98 -18.99 20.29
N GLY A 569 9.61 -19.48 21.46
CA GLY A 569 8.26 -19.32 21.97
C GLY A 569 8.17 -19.24 23.49
N VAL A 570 7.03 -18.79 23.98
CA VAL A 570 6.70 -18.70 25.41
C VAL A 570 5.28 -19.17 25.62
N ARG A 571 5.03 -19.82 26.75
CA ARG A 571 3.69 -20.18 27.20
C ARG A 571 3.12 -19.10 28.10
N PHE A 572 1.83 -18.85 27.96
CA PHE A 572 1.10 -17.82 28.69
C PHE A 572 -0.19 -18.41 29.25
N SER A 573 -0.43 -18.23 30.55
CA SER A 573 -1.61 -18.77 31.23
C SER A 573 -2.82 -17.85 31.12
N ALA A 574 -4.00 -18.43 31.29
CA ALA A 574 -5.27 -17.69 31.38
C ALA A 574 -5.31 -16.70 32.57
N ASP A 575 -4.47 -16.89 33.59
CA ASP A 575 -4.35 -15.93 34.71
C ASP A 575 -3.48 -14.71 34.38
N GLY A 576 -2.92 -14.65 33.17
CA GLY A 576 -2.09 -13.53 32.71
C GLY A 576 -0.61 -13.68 33.03
N ASN A 577 -0.13 -14.89 33.31
CA ASN A 577 1.25 -15.14 33.69
C ASN A 577 2.06 -15.79 32.58
N LEU A 578 3.28 -15.29 32.37
CA LEU A 578 4.28 -15.96 31.54
C LEU A 578 4.81 -17.20 32.29
N LEU A 579 4.73 -18.37 31.66
CA LEU A 579 5.13 -19.64 32.28
C LEU A 579 6.60 -19.99 32.01
N ASP A 580 7.24 -19.30 31.06
CA ASP A 580 8.61 -19.55 30.64
C ASP A 580 9.46 -18.29 30.87
N THR A 581 10.38 -18.34 31.84
CA THR A 581 11.34 -17.25 32.09
C THR A 581 12.44 -17.18 31.03
N THR A 582 12.66 -18.29 30.32
CA THR A 582 13.55 -18.40 29.16
C THR A 582 12.73 -18.93 28.00
N PRO A 583 12.68 -18.22 26.85
CA PRO A 583 11.92 -18.69 25.71
C PRO A 583 12.33 -20.09 25.25
N ILE A 584 11.33 -20.92 24.96
CA ILE A 584 11.47 -22.25 24.38
C ILE A 584 12.16 -22.12 23.02
N GLN A 585 13.23 -22.89 22.82
CA GLN A 585 13.89 -23.00 21.53
C GLN A 585 13.05 -23.87 20.60
N VAL A 586 12.16 -23.27 19.80
CA VAL A 586 11.24 -23.99 18.90
C VAL A 586 11.99 -24.50 17.67
N GLY A 587 12.71 -23.61 17.00
CA GLY A 587 13.49 -23.92 15.80
C GLY A 587 14.76 -24.72 16.08
N TYR A 588 15.61 -24.92 15.08
CA TYR A 588 16.89 -25.65 15.22
C TYR A 588 17.94 -24.89 16.07
N GLY A 589 17.68 -23.64 16.43
CA GLY A 589 18.57 -22.83 17.27
C GLY A 589 19.67 -22.15 16.45
N PRO A 590 20.76 -21.69 17.09
CA PRO A 590 21.75 -20.82 16.47
C PRO A 590 22.69 -21.49 15.45
N GLN A 591 22.26 -22.59 14.82
CA GLN A 591 23.07 -23.40 13.91
C GLN A 591 22.95 -22.93 12.45
N SER A 592 23.55 -21.79 12.11
CA SER A 592 23.58 -21.21 10.75
C SER A 592 22.21 -21.05 10.04
N VAL A 593 21.08 -21.36 10.67
CA VAL A 593 19.76 -21.35 10.03
C VAL A 593 19.20 -19.94 9.90
N PHE A 594 18.31 -19.78 8.92
CA PHE A 594 17.47 -18.61 8.76
C PHE A 594 16.00 -19.05 8.71
N GLU A 595 15.32 -18.96 9.85
CA GLU A 595 13.94 -19.42 10.03
C GLU A 595 12.97 -18.24 10.21
N SER A 596 11.79 -18.32 9.60
CA SER A 596 10.82 -17.21 9.59
C SER A 596 9.39 -17.69 9.38
N VAL A 597 8.43 -16.76 9.55
CA VAL A 597 7.00 -16.95 9.26
C VAL A 597 6.39 -18.15 10.00
N PRO A 598 6.41 -18.16 11.35
CA PRO A 598 5.80 -19.22 12.12
C PRO A 598 4.27 -19.21 12.01
N ASP A 599 3.67 -20.40 12.11
CA ASP A 599 2.23 -20.59 12.30
C ASP A 599 2.00 -21.77 13.27
N ALA A 600 0.92 -21.75 14.03
CA ALA A 600 0.71 -22.72 15.11
C ALA A 600 -0.76 -23.12 15.26
N GLY A 601 -1.00 -24.35 15.72
CA GLY A 601 -2.35 -24.85 16.02
C GLY A 601 -2.34 -25.88 17.16
N SER A 602 -3.48 -26.01 17.85
CA SER A 602 -3.71 -27.06 18.85
C SER A 602 -3.88 -28.41 18.17
N PHE A 603 -3.06 -29.39 18.50
CA PHE A 603 -3.01 -30.66 17.80
C PHE A 603 -2.80 -31.83 18.75
N GLY A 604 -3.85 -32.60 19.02
CA GLY A 604 -3.77 -33.80 19.85
C GLY A 604 -3.40 -33.54 21.30
N GLY A 605 -3.86 -32.43 21.90
CA GLY A 605 -3.54 -32.04 23.28
C GLY A 605 -2.17 -31.38 23.47
N ARG A 606 -1.50 -31.05 22.36
CA ARG A 606 -0.20 -30.38 22.30
C ARG A 606 -0.21 -29.36 21.15
N TRP A 607 0.90 -28.69 20.86
CA TRP A 607 0.97 -27.74 19.74
C TRP A 607 1.74 -28.31 18.55
N LEU A 608 1.25 -28.05 17.34
CA LEU A 608 2.00 -28.15 16.10
C LEU A 608 2.39 -26.73 15.68
N VAL A 609 3.69 -26.50 15.52
CA VAL A 609 4.24 -25.24 14.98
C VAL A 609 4.90 -25.53 13.64
N VAL A 610 4.61 -24.73 12.62
CA VAL A 610 5.20 -24.83 11.27
C VAL A 610 5.87 -23.53 10.85
N TRP A 611 6.93 -23.61 10.05
CA TRP A 611 7.69 -22.43 9.61
C TRP A 611 8.54 -22.66 8.37
N GLN A 612 8.99 -21.56 7.77
CA GLN A 612 9.96 -21.58 6.69
C GLN A 612 11.38 -21.62 7.25
N ALA A 613 12.23 -22.53 6.75
CA ALA A 613 13.63 -22.61 7.14
C ALA A 613 14.58 -22.66 5.93
N ASN A 614 15.60 -21.81 5.93
CA ASN A 614 16.77 -21.94 5.06
C ASN A 614 17.94 -22.49 5.90
N LEU A 615 18.65 -23.50 5.38
CA LEU A 615 19.76 -24.13 6.10
C LEU A 615 20.92 -23.16 6.40
N THR A 616 21.12 -22.18 5.51
CA THR A 616 22.00 -21.03 5.72
C THR A 616 21.32 -19.74 5.27
N HIS A 617 21.74 -18.59 5.80
CA HIS A 617 21.28 -17.26 5.34
C HIS A 617 21.35 -17.12 3.81
N ASP A 618 22.45 -17.58 3.21
CA ASP A 618 22.68 -17.46 1.77
C ASP A 618 22.12 -18.65 0.97
N ASN A 619 21.48 -19.64 1.62
CA ASN A 619 20.90 -20.77 0.90
C ASN A 619 19.65 -20.30 0.15
N PRO A 620 19.63 -20.37 -1.19
CA PRO A 620 18.48 -19.93 -1.97
C PRO A 620 17.28 -20.88 -1.83
N SER A 621 17.48 -22.09 -1.29
CA SER A 621 16.43 -23.09 -1.03
C SER A 621 15.91 -22.96 0.40
N SER A 622 14.60 -23.13 0.55
CA SER A 622 13.91 -23.06 1.84
C SER A 622 12.98 -24.25 1.99
N HIS A 623 12.69 -24.67 3.22
CA HIS A 623 11.88 -25.84 3.57
C HIS A 623 10.71 -25.45 4.47
N ALA A 624 9.61 -26.20 4.40
CA ALA A 624 8.53 -26.15 5.38
C ALA A 624 8.83 -27.18 6.47
N ILE A 625 9.07 -26.70 7.69
CA ILE A 625 9.43 -27.52 8.85
C ILE A 625 8.28 -27.50 9.85
N GLY A 626 8.10 -28.60 10.59
CA GLY A 626 7.17 -28.71 11.70
C GLY A 626 7.87 -29.12 13.00
N ALA A 627 7.30 -28.69 14.13
CA ALA A 627 7.69 -29.12 15.47
C ALA A 627 6.45 -29.43 16.32
N LEU A 628 6.60 -30.43 17.20
CA LEU A 628 5.57 -30.81 18.16
C LEU A 628 6.03 -30.41 19.56
N ILE A 629 5.19 -29.67 20.27
CA ILE A 629 5.52 -29.04 21.55
C ILE A 629 4.49 -29.47 22.58
N GLU A 630 4.95 -30.13 23.64
CA GLU A 630 4.09 -30.58 24.73
C GLU A 630 3.59 -29.41 25.59
N PRO A 631 2.46 -29.56 26.33
CA PRO A 631 1.96 -28.56 27.28
C PRO A 631 3.02 -28.07 28.29
N THR A 632 4.01 -28.91 28.58
CA THR A 632 5.15 -28.60 29.46
C THR A 632 6.19 -27.65 28.83
N GLY A 633 6.06 -27.34 27.53
CA GLY A 633 7.02 -26.54 26.76
C GLY A 633 8.13 -27.37 26.10
N SER A 634 8.13 -28.69 26.26
CA SER A 634 9.15 -29.56 25.66
C SER A 634 8.91 -29.77 24.17
N VAL A 635 9.92 -29.49 23.33
CA VAL A 635 9.90 -29.80 21.90
C VAL A 635 10.30 -31.25 21.69
N VAL A 636 9.34 -32.10 21.35
CA VAL A 636 9.51 -33.57 21.29
C VAL A 636 9.82 -34.09 19.88
N ALA A 637 9.55 -33.30 18.84
CA ALA A 637 9.92 -33.64 17.47
C ALA A 637 10.15 -32.38 16.63
N ARG A 638 11.06 -32.49 15.65
CA ARG A 638 11.21 -31.57 14.51
C ARG A 638 11.32 -32.39 13.24
N PHE A 639 10.60 -32.02 12.20
CA PHE A 639 10.52 -32.80 10.97
C PHE A 639 10.28 -31.91 9.76
N GLN A 640 10.87 -32.27 8.63
CA GLN A 640 10.64 -31.59 7.36
C GLN A 640 9.34 -32.10 6.73
N ILE A 641 8.42 -31.20 6.43
CA ILE A 641 7.07 -31.54 5.93
C ILE A 641 7.10 -31.71 4.41
N ASN A 642 7.76 -30.78 3.73
CA ASN A 642 7.88 -30.77 2.28
C ASN A 642 8.88 -31.84 1.78
N PRO A 643 8.76 -32.31 0.52
CA PRO A 643 9.69 -33.29 -0.04
C PRO A 643 11.13 -32.76 -0.16
N THR A 644 12.11 -33.64 0.01
CA THR A 644 13.54 -33.36 -0.20
C THR A 644 13.84 -33.26 -1.69
N THR A 645 14.00 -32.04 -2.19
CA THR A 645 14.37 -31.78 -3.59
C THR A 645 15.42 -30.67 -3.64
N ASN A 646 16.41 -30.83 -4.51
CA ASN A 646 17.39 -29.78 -4.77
C ASN A 646 16.72 -28.82 -5.78
N LEU A 647 16.75 -27.51 -5.51
CA LEU A 647 16.25 -26.43 -6.38
C LEU A 647 14.77 -25.98 -6.16
N LEU A 648 14.27 -25.94 -4.92
CA LEU A 648 12.96 -25.33 -4.60
C LEU A 648 13.02 -24.36 -3.42
N ARG A 649 12.16 -23.33 -3.47
CA ARG A 649 11.86 -22.42 -2.36
C ARG A 649 10.48 -22.74 -1.81
N PHE A 650 10.37 -23.28 -0.60
CA PHE A 650 9.10 -23.44 0.10
C PHE A 650 8.89 -22.29 1.09
N ARG A 651 7.78 -21.56 0.98
CA ARG A 651 7.54 -20.32 1.73
C ARG A 651 6.17 -20.31 2.39
N THR A 652 6.05 -19.46 3.41
CA THR A 652 4.81 -19.13 4.13
C THR A 652 3.94 -20.34 4.51
N PRO A 653 4.48 -21.37 5.18
CA PRO A 653 3.67 -22.52 5.55
C PRO A 653 2.61 -22.13 6.57
N LYS A 654 1.40 -22.69 6.40
CA LYS A 654 0.25 -22.49 7.29
C LYS A 654 -0.35 -23.82 7.72
N VAL A 655 -0.82 -23.88 8.96
CA VAL A 655 -1.38 -25.10 9.55
C VAL A 655 -2.89 -24.97 9.74
N CYS A 656 -3.62 -25.97 9.27
CA CYS A 656 -5.04 -26.13 9.52
C CYS A 656 -5.28 -27.44 10.27
N ILE A 657 -5.80 -27.35 11.48
CA ILE A 657 -6.12 -28.53 12.29
C ILE A 657 -7.48 -29.08 11.87
N ARG A 658 -7.53 -30.37 11.51
CA ARG A 658 -8.78 -31.06 11.19
C ARG A 658 -9.41 -31.64 12.45
N ASP A 659 -8.59 -32.37 13.20
CA ASP A 659 -8.96 -33.09 14.40
C ASP A 659 -7.72 -33.35 15.27
N ALA A 660 -7.89 -34.10 16.37
CA ALA A 660 -6.82 -34.41 17.31
C ALA A 660 -5.65 -35.21 16.70
N ASN A 661 -5.81 -35.81 15.52
CA ASN A 661 -4.82 -36.69 14.92
C ASN A 661 -4.36 -36.26 13.52
N THR A 662 -5.09 -35.41 12.80
CA THR A 662 -4.74 -34.97 11.45
C THR A 662 -4.78 -33.45 11.30
N ALA A 663 -3.74 -32.91 10.66
CA ALA A 663 -3.67 -31.51 10.24
C ALA A 663 -3.26 -31.44 8.77
N LEU A 664 -3.74 -30.43 8.05
CA LEU A 664 -3.23 -30.05 6.74
C LEU A 664 -2.22 -28.91 6.91
N VAL A 665 -1.02 -29.09 6.36
CA VAL A 665 -0.05 -28.00 6.24
C VAL A 665 0.06 -27.61 4.78
N VAL A 666 -0.17 -26.34 4.48
CA VAL A 666 -0.11 -25.76 3.13
C VAL A 666 1.09 -24.83 3.00
N TRP A 667 1.62 -24.64 1.79
CA TRP A 667 2.74 -23.74 1.51
C TRP A 667 2.72 -23.29 0.05
N ASN A 668 3.37 -22.17 -0.26
CA ASN A 668 3.71 -21.85 -1.64
C ASN A 668 5.13 -22.32 -1.95
N TYR A 669 5.40 -22.72 -3.19
CA TYR A 669 6.75 -23.09 -3.61
C TYR A 669 7.12 -22.64 -5.03
N THR A 670 8.42 -22.37 -5.23
CA THR A 670 8.99 -21.87 -6.51
C THR A 670 10.15 -22.73 -6.99
N PHE A 671 10.20 -23.03 -8.29
CA PHE A 671 11.31 -23.73 -8.94
C PHE A 671 12.50 -22.80 -9.20
N LEU A 672 13.72 -23.28 -8.87
CA LEU A 672 14.98 -22.53 -9.05
C LEU A 672 15.69 -22.80 -10.39
N ASP A 673 15.13 -23.64 -11.27
CA ASP A 673 15.70 -23.90 -12.60
C ASP A 673 15.53 -22.68 -13.52
N SER A 674 16.61 -22.33 -14.21
CA SER A 674 16.70 -21.31 -15.25
C SER A 674 15.70 -21.45 -16.41
N SER A 675 15.20 -22.65 -16.69
CA SER A 675 14.18 -22.90 -17.72
C SER A 675 12.73 -22.65 -17.24
N LEU A 676 12.53 -22.55 -15.92
CA LEU A 676 11.22 -22.40 -15.25
C LEU A 676 11.20 -21.20 -14.28
N ARG A 677 12.07 -20.18 -14.50
CA ARG A 677 12.20 -19.03 -13.59
C ARG A 677 10.81 -18.45 -13.31
N ASN A 678 10.39 -18.54 -12.05
CA ASN A 678 9.13 -18.03 -11.49
C ASN A 678 7.86 -18.90 -11.61
N ASN A 679 7.96 -20.20 -11.93
CA ASN A 679 6.85 -21.13 -11.66
C ASN A 679 6.58 -21.18 -10.15
N ASN A 680 5.45 -20.61 -9.70
CA ASN A 680 4.96 -20.73 -8.32
C ASN A 680 3.77 -21.68 -8.25
N ALA A 681 3.65 -22.40 -7.14
CA ALA A 681 2.59 -23.37 -6.91
C ALA A 681 2.14 -23.35 -5.45
N ILE A 682 0.91 -23.80 -5.21
CA ILE A 682 0.42 -24.10 -3.86
C ILE A 682 0.46 -25.62 -3.66
N GLY A 683 1.10 -26.05 -2.59
CA GLY A 683 1.17 -27.45 -2.19
C GLY A 683 0.74 -27.66 -0.74
N GLY A 684 0.64 -28.91 -0.33
CA GLY A 684 0.33 -29.24 1.05
C GLY A 684 0.63 -30.69 1.42
N ARG A 685 0.43 -31.04 2.69
CA ARG A 685 0.56 -32.42 3.17
C ARG A 685 -0.26 -32.64 4.44
N LEU A 686 -0.85 -33.82 4.55
CA LEU A 686 -1.48 -34.25 5.79
C LEU A 686 -0.43 -34.77 6.78
N VAL A 687 -0.42 -34.18 7.97
CA VAL A 687 0.48 -34.47 9.09
C VAL A 687 -0.32 -35.13 10.20
N ARG A 688 0.24 -36.17 10.83
CA ARG A 688 -0.33 -36.85 12.00
C ARG A 688 0.16 -36.26 13.31
N SER A 689 -0.58 -36.48 14.39
CA SER A 689 -0.22 -35.97 15.72
C SER A 689 1.09 -36.51 16.26
N ASP A 690 1.60 -37.62 15.74
CA ASP A 690 2.93 -38.18 16.05
C ASP A 690 4.08 -37.59 15.20
N GLY A 691 3.79 -36.70 14.26
CA GLY A 691 4.76 -36.10 13.33
C GLY A 691 5.00 -36.90 12.06
N THR A 692 4.35 -38.05 11.89
CA THR A 692 4.36 -38.81 10.63
C THR A 692 3.38 -38.20 9.62
N PHE A 693 3.38 -38.70 8.39
CA PHE A 693 2.56 -38.14 7.31
C PHE A 693 1.42 -39.08 6.91
N ALA A 694 0.20 -38.53 6.86
CA ALA A 694 -0.99 -39.25 6.41
C ALA A 694 -1.16 -39.25 4.89
N SER A 695 -0.39 -38.42 4.18
CA SER A 695 -0.36 -38.37 2.73
C SER A 695 1.08 -38.24 2.19
N THR A 696 1.25 -38.56 0.91
CA THR A 696 2.35 -37.99 0.12
C THR A 696 2.15 -36.48 -0.01
N PRO A 697 3.20 -35.71 -0.36
CA PRO A 697 3.03 -34.30 -0.72
C PRO A 697 1.96 -34.13 -1.82
N LEU A 698 1.08 -33.15 -1.61
CA LEU A 698 -0.04 -32.80 -2.47
C LEU A 698 0.33 -31.56 -3.28
N ASN A 699 -0.03 -31.56 -4.56
CA ASN A 699 0.08 -30.39 -5.44
C ASN A 699 -1.32 -29.90 -5.74
N PHE A 700 -1.69 -28.76 -5.18
CA PHE A 700 -3.03 -28.20 -5.31
C PHE A 700 -3.16 -27.34 -6.56
N VAL A 701 -2.16 -26.49 -6.82
CA VAL A 701 -2.11 -25.64 -8.00
C VAL A 701 -0.73 -25.79 -8.63
N SER A 702 -0.66 -26.20 -9.90
CA SER A 702 0.57 -26.24 -10.70
C SER A 702 0.39 -25.28 -11.89
N ILE A 703 1.38 -24.41 -12.14
CA ILE A 703 1.24 -23.32 -13.11
C ILE A 703 2.50 -23.18 -13.98
N PRO A 704 2.36 -22.91 -15.30
CA PRO A 704 3.47 -22.48 -16.17
C PRO A 704 3.94 -21.03 -15.89
N ALA A 705 5.12 -20.68 -16.42
CA ALA A 705 6.08 -19.67 -15.90
C ALA A 705 5.67 -18.20 -15.88
N ALA A 706 4.50 -17.84 -16.42
CA ALA A 706 4.01 -16.47 -16.41
C ALA A 706 3.21 -16.10 -15.15
N ASN A 707 2.72 -17.10 -14.41
CA ASN A 707 1.68 -16.91 -13.40
C ASN A 707 2.20 -17.17 -11.98
N ARG A 708 1.72 -16.40 -10.99
CA ARG A 708 2.21 -16.48 -9.60
C ARG A 708 1.08 -16.65 -8.58
N VAL A 709 1.35 -17.41 -7.51
CA VAL A 709 0.45 -17.62 -6.37
C VAL A 709 1.23 -17.54 -5.06
N PHE A 710 0.64 -16.94 -4.01
CA PHE A 710 1.30 -16.64 -2.74
C PHE A 710 0.37 -16.76 -1.53
N LEU A 711 0.95 -16.71 -0.33
CA LEU A 711 0.25 -16.60 0.96
C LEU A 711 -0.90 -17.59 1.19
N PRO A 712 -0.71 -18.91 0.98
CA PRO A 712 -1.80 -19.84 1.19
C PRO A 712 -2.22 -19.85 2.65
N GLN A 713 -3.52 -19.80 2.90
CA GLN A 713 -4.16 -20.05 4.19
C GLN A 713 -5.06 -21.28 4.09
N ALA A 714 -5.36 -21.90 5.22
CA ALA A 714 -6.28 -23.02 5.24
C ALA A 714 -7.18 -23.04 6.49
N ALA A 715 -8.41 -23.52 6.33
CA ALA A 715 -9.38 -23.72 7.40
C ALA A 715 -10.15 -25.04 7.20
N TRP A 716 -10.74 -25.55 8.28
CA TRP A 716 -11.52 -26.80 8.28
C TRP A 716 -12.96 -26.50 8.65
N ASP A 717 -13.91 -26.92 7.81
CA ASP A 717 -15.35 -26.65 8.02
C ASP A 717 -16.11 -27.76 8.75
N GLY A 718 -15.41 -28.81 9.20
CA GLY A 718 -16.02 -30.01 9.77
C GLY A 718 -16.11 -31.19 8.79
N ALA A 719 -16.02 -30.95 7.48
CA ALA A 719 -16.13 -31.97 6.44
C ALA A 719 -14.99 -31.92 5.41
N GLN A 720 -14.51 -30.74 5.05
CA GLN A 720 -13.45 -30.51 4.07
C GLN A 720 -12.56 -29.33 4.50
N PHE A 721 -11.38 -29.28 3.90
CA PHE A 721 -10.49 -28.13 4.02
C PHE A 721 -10.85 -27.09 2.97
N TRP A 722 -10.72 -25.83 3.36
CA TRP A 722 -10.72 -24.67 2.48
C TRP A 722 -9.30 -24.15 2.41
N VAL A 723 -8.76 -23.98 1.21
CA VAL A 723 -7.44 -23.39 0.99
C VAL A 723 -7.61 -22.12 0.18
N ALA A 724 -7.17 -20.98 0.70
CA ALA A 724 -7.24 -19.68 0.04
C ALA A 724 -5.84 -19.14 -0.25
N TRP A 725 -5.65 -18.37 -1.32
CA TRP A 725 -4.33 -17.82 -1.70
C TRP A 725 -4.47 -16.51 -2.48
N LEU A 726 -3.38 -15.75 -2.49
CA LEU A 726 -3.19 -14.60 -3.38
C LEU A 726 -2.83 -15.10 -4.77
N ASP A 727 -3.54 -14.63 -5.77
CA ASP A 727 -3.57 -15.19 -7.11
C ASP A 727 -3.29 -14.14 -8.19
N HIS A 728 -2.15 -14.26 -8.85
CA HIS A 728 -1.76 -13.44 -9.99
C HIS A 728 -1.83 -14.22 -11.31
N ARG A 729 -2.61 -15.31 -11.37
CA ARG A 729 -2.73 -16.12 -12.59
C ARG A 729 -3.46 -15.41 -13.72
N ALA A 730 -4.29 -14.42 -13.40
CA ALA A 730 -5.04 -13.64 -14.38
C ALA A 730 -4.22 -12.51 -15.01
N GLU A 731 -2.99 -12.27 -14.53
CA GLU A 731 -2.17 -11.13 -14.91
C GLU A 731 -1.01 -11.59 -15.78
N GLU A 732 -0.96 -11.12 -17.03
CA GLU A 732 0.14 -11.43 -17.92
C GLU A 732 1.37 -10.59 -17.58
N TYR A 733 2.49 -11.24 -17.29
CA TYR A 733 3.74 -10.53 -17.11
C TYR A 733 4.25 -9.97 -18.45
N PRO A 734 4.70 -8.70 -18.50
CA PRO A 734 4.79 -7.73 -17.41
C PRO A 734 3.49 -6.94 -17.25
N ALA A 735 2.83 -7.00 -16.09
CA ALA A 735 1.68 -6.17 -15.72
C ALA A 735 1.75 -5.81 -14.23
N GLN A 736 0.99 -4.79 -13.82
CA GLN A 736 0.76 -4.56 -12.40
C GLN A 736 0.15 -5.78 -11.77
N GLN A 737 0.74 -6.15 -10.65
CA GLN A 737 0.26 -7.25 -9.86
C GLN A 737 -0.88 -6.75 -8.95
N LYS A 738 -2.12 -6.78 -9.41
CA LYS A 738 -3.28 -6.36 -8.60
C LYS A 738 -3.58 -7.41 -7.54
N GLY A 739 -3.40 -8.68 -7.89
CA GLY A 739 -3.73 -9.81 -7.02
C GLY A 739 -5.23 -10.02 -6.99
N ASN A 740 -5.64 -11.27 -7.24
CA ASN A 740 -6.97 -11.76 -6.94
C ASN A 740 -6.91 -12.63 -5.68
N ILE A 741 -8.04 -12.83 -5.03
CA ILE A 741 -8.15 -13.83 -3.96
C ILE A 741 -8.86 -15.07 -4.51
N SER A 742 -8.19 -16.21 -4.45
CA SER A 742 -8.73 -17.48 -4.91
C SER A 742 -8.82 -18.48 -3.77
N ALA A 743 -9.70 -19.47 -3.92
CA ALA A 743 -9.81 -20.60 -3.00
C ALA A 743 -10.13 -21.92 -3.70
N MET A 744 -10.00 -23.02 -2.97
CA MET A 744 -10.48 -24.35 -3.34
C MET A 744 -10.92 -25.13 -2.11
N ARG A 745 -11.80 -26.11 -2.32
CA ARG A 745 -12.06 -27.17 -1.33
C ARG A 745 -11.15 -28.36 -1.58
N VAL A 746 -10.72 -28.98 -0.49
CA VAL A 746 -9.90 -30.20 -0.46
C VAL A 746 -10.57 -31.16 0.51
N ALA A 747 -10.84 -32.39 0.08
CA ALA A 747 -11.51 -33.38 0.90
C ALA A 747 -10.66 -33.77 2.13
N SER A 748 -11.29 -34.45 3.09
CA SER A 748 -10.65 -34.86 4.35
C SER A 748 -9.39 -35.72 4.17
N ASP A 749 -9.27 -36.42 3.05
CA ASP A 749 -8.13 -37.28 2.68
C ASP A 749 -7.03 -36.55 1.88
N GLY A 750 -7.22 -35.26 1.58
CA GLY A 750 -6.28 -34.45 0.81
C GLY A 750 -6.55 -34.43 -0.70
N SER A 751 -7.56 -35.15 -1.20
CA SER A 751 -7.96 -35.06 -2.60
C SER A 751 -8.58 -33.70 -2.94
N VAL A 752 -8.21 -33.12 -4.08
CA VAL A 752 -8.71 -31.81 -4.52
C VAL A 752 -10.14 -31.94 -5.03
N ILE A 753 -11.05 -31.12 -4.50
CA ILE A 753 -12.45 -31.07 -4.93
C ILE A 753 -12.58 -30.06 -6.08
N ASP A 754 -12.07 -28.84 -5.90
CA ASP A 754 -12.17 -27.77 -6.90
C ASP A 754 -10.85 -27.62 -7.66
N THR A 755 -10.67 -28.42 -8.72
CA THR A 755 -9.45 -28.38 -9.53
C THR A 755 -9.24 -27.00 -10.16
N GLY A 756 -8.09 -26.39 -9.91
CA GLY A 756 -7.76 -25.05 -10.39
C GLY A 756 -8.29 -23.91 -9.51
N GLY A 757 -9.17 -24.19 -8.55
CA GLY A 757 -9.79 -23.22 -7.66
C GLY A 757 -10.83 -22.32 -8.33
N PHE A 758 -11.42 -21.43 -7.53
CA PHE A 758 -12.37 -20.42 -7.93
C PHE A 758 -12.04 -19.09 -7.24
N ALA A 759 -12.54 -17.98 -7.79
CA ALA A 759 -12.30 -16.66 -7.23
C ALA A 759 -13.19 -16.42 -6.01
N ILE A 760 -12.58 -15.98 -4.92
CA ILE A 760 -13.24 -15.30 -3.80
C ILE A 760 -13.38 -13.81 -4.13
N ALA A 761 -12.34 -13.22 -4.71
CA ALA A 761 -12.33 -11.85 -5.17
C ALA A 761 -11.44 -11.74 -6.42
N SER A 762 -11.86 -10.90 -7.36
CA SER A 762 -11.17 -10.71 -8.63
C SER A 762 -11.55 -9.35 -9.23
N THR A 763 -11.53 -8.32 -8.39
CA THR A 763 -11.91 -6.98 -8.82
C THR A 763 -10.79 -6.31 -9.62
N PRO A 764 -11.06 -5.22 -10.35
CA PRO A 764 -10.00 -4.42 -10.96
C PRO A 764 -9.13 -3.64 -9.94
N ALA A 765 -9.51 -3.63 -8.67
CA ALA A 765 -8.74 -3.02 -7.60
C ALA A 765 -7.69 -4.02 -7.08
N PRO A 766 -6.53 -3.55 -6.58
CA PRO A 766 -5.59 -4.44 -5.93
C PRO A 766 -6.17 -5.15 -4.69
N GLU A 767 -5.88 -6.44 -4.53
CA GLU A 767 -6.31 -7.30 -3.44
C GLU A 767 -5.12 -8.10 -2.86
N ASP A 768 -5.04 -8.25 -1.52
CA ASP A 768 -3.94 -8.94 -0.84
C ASP A 768 -4.37 -9.52 0.52
N PHE A 769 -3.46 -10.25 1.18
CA PHE A 769 -3.57 -10.80 2.53
C PHE A 769 -4.84 -11.63 2.75
N PRO A 770 -5.03 -12.73 2.00
CA PRO A 770 -6.14 -13.62 2.27
C PRO A 770 -6.01 -14.22 3.68
N ALA A 771 -7.14 -14.34 4.35
CA ALA A 771 -7.33 -15.06 5.61
C ALA A 771 -8.61 -15.86 5.52
N VAL A 772 -8.58 -17.11 6.01
CA VAL A 772 -9.73 -18.01 6.01
C VAL A 772 -9.87 -18.66 7.38
N ALA A 773 -11.09 -18.75 7.87
CA ALA A 773 -11.45 -19.48 9.09
C ALA A 773 -12.90 -19.97 8.99
N THR A 774 -13.30 -20.81 9.92
CA THR A 774 -14.67 -21.33 9.99
C THR A 774 -15.29 -20.98 11.33
N VAL A 775 -16.57 -20.64 11.33
CA VAL A 775 -17.35 -20.36 12.54
C VAL A 775 -18.76 -20.90 12.34
N GLY A 776 -19.26 -21.66 13.32
CA GLY A 776 -20.51 -22.40 13.15
C GLY A 776 -20.47 -23.27 11.90
N THR A 777 -21.40 -23.04 10.97
CA THR A 777 -21.51 -23.73 9.68
C THR A 777 -20.95 -22.92 8.51
N ARG A 778 -20.33 -21.76 8.78
CA ARG A 778 -19.87 -20.81 7.77
C ARG A 778 -18.35 -20.84 7.63
N THR A 779 -17.88 -20.63 6.41
CA THR A 779 -16.48 -20.31 6.10
C THR A 779 -16.38 -18.82 5.79
N LEU A 780 -15.45 -18.15 6.46
CA LEU A 780 -15.18 -16.73 6.37
C LEU A 780 -13.91 -16.51 5.54
N PHE A 781 -13.97 -15.56 4.60
CA PHE A 781 -12.81 -15.06 3.87
C PHE A 781 -12.64 -13.58 4.16
N ALA A 782 -11.54 -13.21 4.79
CA ALA A 782 -11.12 -11.82 4.94
C ALA A 782 -9.93 -11.57 4.02
N TYR A 783 -9.90 -10.41 3.39
CA TYR A 783 -8.79 -10.00 2.53
C TYR A 783 -8.75 -8.47 2.47
N THR A 784 -7.62 -7.91 2.09
CA THR A 784 -7.51 -6.46 1.90
C THR A 784 -7.81 -6.11 0.45
N SER A 785 -8.59 -5.05 0.19
CA SER A 785 -8.85 -4.54 -1.16
C SER A 785 -8.81 -3.01 -1.17
N MET A 786 -8.29 -2.42 -2.25
CA MET A 786 -8.24 -0.97 -2.43
C MET A 786 -9.64 -0.39 -2.71
N LEU A 787 -10.11 0.52 -1.84
CA LEU A 787 -11.33 1.30 -2.07
C LEU A 787 -10.96 2.72 -2.53
N HIS A 788 -11.43 3.11 -3.71
CA HIS A 788 -11.06 4.37 -4.37
C HIS A 788 -12.07 5.49 -4.12
N GLU A 789 -13.20 5.18 -3.51
CA GLU A 789 -14.22 6.13 -3.12
C GLU A 789 -13.88 6.81 -1.78
N PRO A 790 -14.18 8.11 -1.63
CA PRO A 790 -14.16 8.76 -0.31
C PRO A 790 -15.16 8.11 0.66
N PRO A 791 -14.88 8.05 1.97
CA PRO A 791 -13.70 8.59 2.64
C PRO A 791 -12.47 7.66 2.62
N TYR A 792 -12.55 6.49 1.98
CA TYR A 792 -11.52 5.46 2.06
C TYR A 792 -10.24 5.88 1.35
N LEU A 793 -10.25 5.96 0.01
CA LEU A 793 -9.05 6.22 -0.81
C LEU A 793 -7.82 5.41 -0.35
N THR A 794 -8.04 4.18 0.12
CA THR A 794 -7.07 3.37 0.85
C THR A 794 -7.50 1.89 0.87
N PRO A 795 -6.58 0.95 1.14
CA PRO A 795 -6.95 -0.45 1.35
C PRO A 795 -7.81 -0.67 2.60
N ARG A 796 -8.87 -1.47 2.48
CA ARG A 796 -9.78 -1.87 3.56
C ARG A 796 -9.91 -3.38 3.62
N ILE A 797 -10.24 -3.93 4.78
CA ILE A 797 -10.55 -5.36 4.89
C ILE A 797 -11.96 -5.60 4.40
N MET A 798 -12.08 -6.51 3.44
CA MET A 798 -13.31 -7.04 2.88
C MET A 798 -13.60 -8.40 3.50
N LEU A 799 -14.86 -8.67 3.78
CA LEU A 799 -15.37 -9.94 4.27
C LEU A 799 -16.29 -10.58 3.22
N ARG A 800 -16.10 -11.88 2.98
CA ARG A 800 -17.03 -12.75 2.26
C ARG A 800 -17.30 -14.02 3.03
N ILE A 801 -18.51 -14.56 2.88
CA ILE A 801 -19.00 -15.68 3.67
C ILE A 801 -19.62 -16.74 2.74
N THR A 802 -19.37 -18.02 3.04
CA THR A 802 -20.04 -19.15 2.39
C THR A 802 -20.57 -20.18 3.42
N PRO A 803 -21.80 -20.71 3.24
CA PRO A 803 -22.81 -20.18 2.32
C PRO A 803 -23.19 -18.74 2.74
N PRO A 804 -23.79 -17.92 1.86
CA PRO A 804 -24.17 -16.56 2.21
C PRO A 804 -25.22 -16.58 3.34
N PRO A 805 -25.23 -15.56 4.22
CA PRO A 805 -26.36 -15.36 5.13
C PRO A 805 -27.65 -15.17 4.32
N VAL A 806 -28.73 -15.83 4.73
CA VAL A 806 -30.06 -15.59 4.17
C VAL A 806 -30.64 -14.35 4.88
N LEU A 807 -31.05 -13.35 4.11
CA LEU A 807 -31.64 -12.13 4.68
C LEU A 807 -33.02 -12.47 5.26
N GLY A 808 -33.28 -12.07 6.51
CA GLY A 808 -34.50 -12.45 7.23
C GLY A 808 -34.39 -13.75 8.03
N ASP A 809 -33.35 -14.55 7.82
CA ASP A 809 -33.07 -15.75 8.62
C ASP A 809 -32.35 -15.30 9.91
N VAL A 810 -33.13 -15.19 10.98
CA VAL A 810 -32.76 -14.63 12.28
C VAL A 810 -32.29 -15.72 13.21
N ASN A 811 -32.67 -16.98 12.98
CA ASN A 811 -32.28 -18.13 13.78
C ASN A 811 -31.04 -18.86 13.19
N GLY A 812 -30.77 -18.69 11.90
CA GLY A 812 -29.60 -19.18 11.18
C GLY A 812 -29.72 -20.61 10.65
N ASP A 813 -30.92 -21.18 10.58
CA ASP A 813 -31.16 -22.54 10.09
C ASP A 813 -31.19 -22.65 8.55
N GLY A 814 -31.11 -21.50 7.87
CA GLY A 814 -31.11 -21.39 6.41
C GLY A 814 -32.48 -21.17 5.80
N CYS A 815 -33.55 -21.14 6.60
CA CYS A 815 -34.91 -20.83 6.19
C CYS A 815 -35.33 -19.48 6.77
N VAL A 816 -36.23 -18.76 6.09
CA VAL A 816 -36.92 -17.62 6.68
C VAL A 816 -38.35 -18.05 6.97
N ASP A 817 -38.66 -18.36 8.21
CA ASP A 817 -39.96 -18.93 8.59
C ASP A 817 -40.59 -18.27 9.83
N ASP A 818 -41.61 -18.91 10.38
CA ASP A 818 -42.34 -18.40 11.54
C ASP A 818 -41.46 -18.33 12.79
N SER A 819 -40.40 -19.12 12.88
CA SER A 819 -39.42 -19.05 13.97
C SER A 819 -38.60 -17.75 13.91
N ASP A 820 -38.21 -17.31 12.71
CA ASP A 820 -37.51 -16.03 12.54
C ASP A 820 -38.42 -14.84 12.81
N LEU A 821 -39.67 -14.94 12.34
CA LEU A 821 -40.68 -13.94 12.60
C LEU A 821 -40.93 -13.79 14.10
N LEU A 822 -41.04 -14.91 14.82
CA LEU A 822 -41.21 -14.90 16.27
C LEU A 822 -39.97 -14.35 16.99
N ALA A 823 -38.76 -14.64 16.52
CA ALA A 823 -37.54 -14.11 17.10
C ALA A 823 -37.52 -12.57 17.08
N VAL A 824 -37.79 -11.96 15.92
CA VAL A 824 -37.87 -10.49 15.80
C VAL A 824 -39.01 -9.92 16.63
N LEU A 825 -40.19 -10.55 16.63
CA LEU A 825 -41.32 -10.09 17.45
C LEU A 825 -41.06 -10.16 18.95
N PHE A 826 -40.30 -11.15 19.43
CA PHE A 826 -39.92 -11.24 20.83
C PHE A 826 -38.85 -10.24 21.24
N ALA A 827 -37.98 -9.85 20.31
CA ALA A 827 -36.97 -8.81 20.51
C ALA A 827 -37.49 -7.39 20.22
N PHE A 828 -38.72 -7.24 19.72
CA PHE A 828 -39.28 -5.97 19.24
C PHE A 828 -39.25 -4.86 20.32
N GLY A 829 -38.73 -3.70 19.95
CA GLY A 829 -38.45 -2.58 20.86
C GLY A 829 -37.17 -2.74 21.68
N GLY A 830 -36.40 -3.81 21.44
CA GLY A 830 -35.06 -4.03 21.97
C GLY A 830 -33.98 -3.27 21.20
N SER A 831 -32.72 -3.49 21.59
CA SER A 831 -31.56 -2.83 20.97
C SER A 831 -30.54 -3.86 20.49
N GLY A 832 -30.23 -3.83 19.19
CA GLY A 832 -29.26 -4.72 18.52
C GLY A 832 -29.63 -6.20 18.59
N GLY A 833 -28.66 -7.05 18.24
CA GLY A 833 -28.81 -8.51 18.28
C GLY A 833 -28.83 -9.15 16.89
N ALA A 834 -29.29 -10.40 16.82
CA ALA A 834 -29.46 -11.12 15.55
C ALA A 834 -30.74 -10.68 14.82
N GLU A 835 -31.67 -10.10 15.58
CA GLU A 835 -33.00 -9.64 15.23
C GLU A 835 -33.01 -8.23 14.64
N ASP A 836 -31.97 -7.43 14.89
CA ASP A 836 -31.69 -6.15 14.21
C ASP A 836 -31.03 -6.49 12.86
N LEU A 837 -31.87 -6.65 11.85
CA LEU A 837 -31.51 -7.12 10.51
C LEU A 837 -31.03 -6.00 9.61
N ASN A 838 -31.37 -4.74 9.94
CA ASN A 838 -30.93 -3.57 9.19
C ASN A 838 -29.65 -2.94 9.77
N GLY A 839 -29.27 -3.31 11.01
CA GLY A 839 -28.06 -2.89 11.70
C GLY A 839 -28.08 -1.46 12.25
N ASP A 840 -29.27 -0.88 12.48
CA ASP A 840 -29.42 0.49 12.97
C ASP A 840 -29.37 0.62 14.50
N GLY A 841 -29.30 -0.51 15.21
CA GLY A 841 -29.21 -0.59 16.66
C GLY A 841 -30.55 -0.74 17.38
N ALA A 842 -31.67 -0.79 16.66
CA ALA A 842 -33.00 -1.07 17.19
C ALA A 842 -33.56 -2.35 16.55
N VAL A 843 -34.47 -3.03 17.26
CA VAL A 843 -35.30 -4.09 16.65
C VAL A 843 -36.70 -3.52 16.48
N ASP A 844 -37.07 -3.16 15.27
CA ASP A 844 -38.33 -2.46 14.99
C ASP A 844 -39.09 -2.99 13.77
N ASP A 845 -40.03 -2.18 13.26
CA ASP A 845 -40.86 -2.56 12.13
C ASP A 845 -40.05 -2.71 10.83
N ALA A 846 -38.90 -2.06 10.69
CA ALA A 846 -38.01 -2.27 9.56
C ALA A 846 -37.43 -3.69 9.56
N ASP A 847 -36.99 -4.22 10.71
CA ASP A 847 -36.48 -5.59 10.81
C ASP A 847 -37.58 -6.62 10.59
N LEU A 848 -38.75 -6.36 11.16
CA LEU A 848 -39.92 -7.21 10.95
C LEU A 848 -40.29 -7.28 9.46
N LEU A 849 -40.25 -6.16 8.75
CA LEU A 849 -40.49 -6.11 7.31
C LEU A 849 -39.42 -6.89 6.54
N ILE A 850 -38.16 -6.90 6.97
CA ILE A 850 -37.12 -7.71 6.34
C ILE A 850 -37.47 -9.20 6.42
N VAL A 851 -37.88 -9.71 7.59
CA VAL A 851 -38.31 -11.11 7.71
C VAL A 851 -39.53 -11.38 6.81
N LEU A 852 -40.54 -10.53 6.86
CA LEU A 852 -41.79 -10.72 6.11
C LEU A 852 -41.58 -10.68 4.58
N PHE A 853 -40.72 -9.81 4.08
CA PHE A 853 -40.41 -9.74 2.64
C PHE A 853 -39.56 -10.92 2.16
N ASN A 854 -38.84 -11.57 3.07
CA ASN A 854 -38.02 -12.72 2.75
C ASN A 854 -38.66 -14.06 3.18
N PHE A 855 -39.88 -14.04 3.70
CA PHE A 855 -40.54 -15.23 4.24
C PHE A 855 -40.64 -16.36 3.18
N GLY A 856 -40.19 -17.55 3.55
CA GLY A 856 -40.06 -18.73 2.68
C GLY A 856 -38.79 -18.79 1.84
N ASN A 857 -37.85 -17.83 1.96
CA ASN A 857 -36.55 -17.92 1.31
C ASN A 857 -35.63 -18.92 2.02
N GLY A 858 -34.82 -19.63 1.23
CA GLY A 858 -33.80 -20.56 1.74
C GLY A 858 -34.31 -21.96 2.13
N CYS A 859 -35.63 -22.16 2.08
CA CYS A 859 -36.34 -23.40 2.38
C CYS A 859 -36.26 -24.48 1.27
#